data_AF-A0A7Z7FML5-F1
#
_entry.id   AF-A0A7Z7FML5-F1
#
_cell.length_a   1.000
_cell.length_b   1.000
_cell.length_c   1.000
_cell.angle_alpha   90.00
_cell.angle_beta   90.00
_cell.angle_gamma   90.00
#
_symmetry.space_group_name_H-M   'P 1'
#
loop_
_entity.id
_entity.type
_entity.pdbx_description
1 polymer ?
#
loop_
_entity_poly.entity_id
_entity_poly.type
_entity_poly.pdbx_seq_one_letter_code
_entity_poly.pdbx_strand_id
1 'polypeptide(L)'
;MTRLEQHFEEASDFRSAYLVAELLGPQDAEKYSKSALRQSAMVGDNRTGRRIVESLLKDATDHDRGEDALDLMLMLIYPMDLMGDAVRASSLLQQAEALASLLGEEQIARVAEVKLASQARRTLSAADVEGLLGTWESYAELGLTWDHARIGLELSALYISSKSFERAVEVLRPTLAEFHEIEDDYGVELAERNLAAALAGIPGNDAEVDDIIERITNRSSASIDPRRQRAWHNNILSRRYRTAGRLDDAERVTKETVELSLEIGEEQLAALNYINLGNVYRDKKEVAKALEAYDLAGRMAQRCARRDIEADGSRLRAGVLNDLEESKDVVANRFEEAKVFAVHAIGLLTDTIYHEGLARSYVELASAESEMGNDAASAVAYFEAASQFLLVPDSEGYDHAIIRAAELALDYDDGFYAEQMFKAFGLPPALDEALGDLFIELIEPMLRQAPQDFFTRMLGRHFQSLRSNLPPLLRPVLLEAVCDAIEALSTDSESAAETWRLLYPGFLLPFLSQDTRGLAVFNRFAAATTRSVTGLDVRYTQNDDCIWTVTLDLREPVTISLLAMDDTPTTAAAIQCLAYFLKAFENEIGALIGNTEVHEVFLQVANFEEMPQDIREMSTQRFDLAGTLAKQSCAVSRTDDFSGETPTFVFLDRTFLEEATVGEGVGGSMQALFGLTLIEVIYRCFRGQVDHEEIRPKIVSLVRQTIS
;
A
#
# COMPACT_ATOMS: atom_id res chain seq x y z
N MET A 1 -0.07 -13.33 60.86
CA MET A 1 -0.14 -14.46 59.93
C MET A 1 -1.39 -15.29 60.18
N THR A 2 -2.36 -15.16 59.28
CA THR A 2 -3.64 -15.86 59.22
C THR A 2 -3.51 -17.20 58.51
N ARG A 3 -4.51 -18.07 58.66
CA ARG A 3 -4.55 -19.36 57.92
C ARG A 3 -4.61 -19.16 56.39
N LEU A 4 -5.19 -18.05 55.94
CA LEU A 4 -5.26 -17.69 54.52
C LEU A 4 -3.89 -17.23 53.98
N GLU A 5 -3.16 -16.39 54.73
CA GLU A 5 -1.77 -16.04 54.37
C GLU A 5 -0.90 -17.30 54.24
N GLN A 6 -0.99 -18.21 55.21
CA GLN A 6 -0.21 -19.44 55.19
C GLN A 6 -0.54 -20.33 53.99
N HIS A 7 -1.83 -20.45 53.64
CA HIS A 7 -2.26 -21.20 52.47
C HIS A 7 -1.66 -20.65 51.16
N PHE A 8 -1.70 -19.33 50.97
CA PHE A 8 -1.15 -18.70 49.78
C PHE A 8 0.38 -18.76 49.73
N GLU A 9 1.05 -18.63 50.87
CA GLU A 9 2.51 -18.79 50.96
C GLU A 9 2.93 -20.24 50.64
N GLU A 10 2.23 -21.25 51.16
CA GLU A 10 2.46 -22.66 50.81
C GLU A 10 2.21 -22.95 49.32
N ALA A 11 1.27 -22.24 48.70
CA ALA A 11 1.00 -22.29 47.27
C ALA A 11 1.96 -21.44 46.42
N SER A 12 2.88 -20.69 47.03
CA SER A 12 3.74 -19.70 46.37
C SER A 12 2.95 -18.62 45.60
N ASP A 13 1.72 -18.31 46.01
CA ASP A 13 0.91 -17.20 45.49
C ASP A 13 1.11 -15.96 46.36
N PHE A 14 2.24 -15.29 46.15
CA PHE A 14 2.63 -14.13 46.95
C PHE A 14 1.77 -12.90 46.67
N ARG A 15 1.13 -12.80 45.50
CA ARG A 15 0.14 -11.75 45.22
C ARG A 15 -1.06 -11.86 46.15
N SER A 16 -1.68 -13.03 46.23
CA SER A 16 -2.81 -13.26 47.15
C SER A 16 -2.37 -13.16 48.61
N ALA A 17 -1.18 -13.65 48.95
CA ALA A 17 -0.62 -13.50 50.31
C ALA A 17 -0.46 -12.02 50.69
N TYR A 18 0.06 -11.17 49.79
CA TYR A 18 0.16 -9.73 49.97
C TYR A 18 -1.21 -9.09 50.19
N LEU A 19 -2.18 -9.36 49.30
CA LEU A 19 -3.53 -8.78 49.38
C LEU A 19 -4.25 -9.14 50.69
N VAL A 20 -4.08 -10.36 51.20
CA VAL A 20 -4.65 -10.77 52.49
C VAL A 20 -3.91 -10.11 53.65
N ALA A 21 -2.57 -10.06 53.61
CA ALA A 21 -1.78 -9.44 54.66
C ALA A 21 -2.01 -7.92 54.76
N GLU A 22 -2.24 -7.26 53.63
CA GLU A 22 -2.54 -5.81 53.57
C GLU A 22 -3.83 -5.45 54.32
N LEU A 23 -4.81 -6.37 54.39
CA LEU A 23 -6.03 -6.18 55.19
C LEU A 23 -5.77 -6.12 56.70
N LEU A 24 -4.64 -6.67 57.16
CA LEU A 24 -4.21 -6.67 58.56
C LEU A 24 -3.39 -5.42 58.89
N GLY A 25 -2.57 -4.97 57.93
CA GLY A 25 -1.86 -3.71 57.98
C GLY A 25 -0.67 -3.67 57.01
N PRO A 26 -0.13 -2.47 56.70
CA PRO A 26 0.99 -2.32 55.76
C PRO A 26 2.24 -3.11 56.19
N GLN A 27 2.53 -3.15 57.49
CA GLN A 27 3.68 -3.86 58.05
C GLN A 27 3.57 -5.39 57.90
N ASP A 28 2.36 -5.94 57.97
CA ASP A 28 2.13 -7.38 57.79
C ASP A 28 2.30 -7.80 56.33
N ALA A 29 2.00 -6.90 55.38
CA ALA A 29 2.13 -7.13 53.94
C ALA A 29 3.59 -6.98 53.44
N GLU A 30 4.41 -6.20 54.14
CA GLU A 30 5.76 -5.83 53.72
C GLU A 30 6.61 -7.04 53.31
N LYS A 31 6.56 -8.12 54.10
CA LYS A 31 7.30 -9.38 53.84
C LYS A 31 7.00 -10.02 52.49
N TYR A 32 5.84 -9.76 51.91
CA TYR A 32 5.43 -10.32 50.62
C TYR A 32 5.66 -9.35 49.46
N SER A 33 5.90 -8.06 49.71
CA SER A 33 5.89 -6.99 48.69
C SER A 33 6.80 -7.28 47.50
N LYS A 34 8.06 -7.70 47.73
CA LYS A 34 9.01 -7.97 46.63
C LYS A 34 8.57 -9.15 45.76
N SER A 35 8.20 -10.26 46.39
CA SER A 35 7.75 -11.47 45.67
C SER A 35 6.43 -11.25 44.96
N ALA A 36 5.48 -10.56 45.61
CA ALA A 36 4.20 -10.19 45.05
C ALA A 36 4.36 -9.24 43.87
N LEU A 37 5.24 -8.25 43.97
CA LEU A 37 5.51 -7.29 42.90
C LEU A 37 6.12 -7.97 41.68
N ARG A 38 7.11 -8.85 41.88
CA ARG A 38 7.70 -9.66 40.80
C ARG A 38 6.64 -10.51 40.11
N GLN A 39 5.80 -11.20 40.89
CA GLN A 39 4.68 -11.98 40.33
C GLN A 39 3.69 -11.09 39.59
N SER A 40 3.31 -9.93 40.14
CA SER A 40 2.43 -8.97 39.47
C SER A 40 3.00 -8.49 38.14
N ALA A 41 4.30 -8.21 38.06
CA ALA A 41 4.96 -7.83 36.81
C ALA A 41 4.96 -8.98 35.78
N MET A 42 5.30 -10.20 36.20
CA MET A 42 5.33 -11.38 35.33
C MET A 42 3.96 -11.68 34.71
N VAL A 43 2.90 -11.52 35.48
CA VAL A 43 1.53 -11.85 35.04
C VAL A 43 0.76 -10.65 34.47
N GLY A 44 1.38 -9.47 34.50
CA GLY A 44 0.75 -8.23 34.04
C GLY A 44 -0.40 -7.73 34.92
N ASP A 45 -0.43 -8.09 36.21
CA ASP A 45 -1.42 -7.60 37.18
C ASP A 45 -1.03 -6.19 37.67
N ASN A 46 -1.29 -5.21 36.81
CA ASN A 46 -0.98 -3.81 37.04
C ASN A 46 -1.74 -3.22 38.24
N ARG A 47 -2.92 -3.75 38.59
CA ARG A 47 -3.70 -3.28 39.76
C ARG A 47 -3.01 -3.64 41.08
N THR A 48 -2.63 -4.90 41.25
CA THR A 48 -1.91 -5.34 42.46
C THR A 48 -0.51 -4.72 42.48
N GLY A 49 0.18 -4.68 41.33
CA GLY A 49 1.47 -4.03 41.18
C GLY A 49 1.43 -2.56 41.63
N ARG A 50 0.45 -1.78 41.13
CA ARG A 50 0.22 -0.40 41.56
C ARG A 50 0.09 -0.28 43.08
N ARG A 51 -0.78 -1.09 43.70
CA ARG A 51 -1.01 -1.02 45.16
C ARG A 51 0.28 -1.26 45.94
N ILE A 52 1.06 -2.26 45.54
CA ILE A 52 2.34 -2.57 46.19
C ILE A 52 3.31 -1.40 46.03
N VAL A 53 3.49 -0.89 44.81
CA VAL A 53 4.47 0.18 44.55
C VAL A 53 4.05 1.50 45.17
N GLU A 54 2.76 1.84 45.22
CA GLU A 54 2.27 3.03 45.92
C GLU A 54 2.50 2.95 47.44
N SER A 55 2.35 1.77 48.03
CA SER A 55 2.67 1.53 49.45
C SER A 55 4.17 1.71 49.72
N LEU A 56 5.02 1.09 48.90
CA LEU A 56 6.48 1.23 48.99
C LEU A 56 6.94 2.66 48.75
N LEU A 57 6.33 3.37 47.80
CA LEU A 57 6.68 4.76 47.47
C LEU A 57 6.35 5.68 48.65
N LYS A 58 5.21 5.46 49.29
CA LYS A 58 4.84 6.21 50.49
C LYS A 58 5.86 5.99 51.61
N ASP A 59 6.22 4.73 51.87
CA ASP A 59 7.22 4.39 52.89
C ASP A 59 8.62 4.95 52.58
N ALA A 60 9.03 4.97 51.31
CA ALA A 60 10.27 5.61 50.88
C ALA A 60 10.25 7.12 51.10
N THR A 61 9.12 7.76 50.79
CA THR A 61 8.92 9.20 50.96
C THR A 61 8.88 9.60 52.44
N ASP A 62 8.16 8.84 53.28
CA ASP A 62 8.02 9.11 54.72
C ASP A 62 9.36 8.98 55.47
N HIS A 63 10.31 8.20 54.91
CA HIS A 63 11.65 7.98 55.48
C HIS A 63 12.78 8.70 54.72
N ASP A 64 12.46 9.64 53.83
CA ASP A 64 13.42 10.47 53.08
C ASP A 64 14.44 9.67 52.24
N ARG A 65 14.00 8.55 51.66
CA ARG A 65 14.81 7.70 50.77
C ARG A 65 14.60 8.11 49.32
N GLY A 66 15.29 9.19 48.92
CA GLY A 66 15.12 9.83 47.62
C GLY A 66 15.34 8.92 46.41
N GLU A 67 16.41 8.11 46.38
CA GLU A 67 16.68 7.19 45.26
C GLU A 67 15.63 6.08 45.15
N ASP A 68 15.27 5.44 46.27
CA ASP A 68 14.19 4.44 46.32
C ASP A 68 12.87 5.04 45.82
N ALA A 69 12.54 6.25 46.27
CA ALA A 69 11.32 6.94 45.86
C ALA A 69 11.32 7.24 44.35
N LEU A 70 12.47 7.66 43.79
CA LEU A 70 12.61 7.90 42.36
C LEU A 70 12.37 6.61 41.55
N ASP A 71 13.01 5.51 41.94
CA ASP A 71 12.86 4.23 41.25
C ASP A 71 11.42 3.73 41.24
N LEU A 72 10.72 3.87 42.38
CA LEU A 72 9.32 3.47 42.53
C LEU A 72 8.39 4.40 41.73
N MET A 73 8.70 5.70 41.63
CA MET A 73 7.97 6.62 40.74
C MET A 73 8.11 6.20 39.28
N LEU A 74 9.35 5.92 38.84
CA LEU A 74 9.63 5.52 37.46
C LEU A 74 8.94 4.20 37.10
N MET A 75 8.96 3.23 38.02
CA MET A 75 8.30 1.93 37.86
C MET A 75 6.78 2.03 37.71
N LEU A 76 6.13 3.06 38.28
CA LEU A 76 4.67 3.24 38.20
C LEU A 76 4.21 3.83 36.88
N ILE A 77 5.05 4.58 36.15
CA ILE A 77 4.61 5.36 34.98
C ILE A 77 3.98 4.46 33.91
N TYR A 78 4.65 3.37 33.52
CA TYR A 78 4.16 2.47 32.49
C TYR A 78 2.86 1.74 32.89
N PRO A 79 2.75 1.12 34.09
CA PRO A 79 1.47 0.60 34.57
C PRO A 79 0.34 1.63 34.60
N MET A 80 0.63 2.89 34.99
CA MET A 80 -0.38 3.95 35.00
C MET A 80 -0.87 4.27 33.58
N ASP A 81 0.04 4.31 32.61
CA ASP A 81 -0.30 4.48 31.19
C ASP A 81 -1.22 3.35 30.72
N LEU A 82 -0.88 2.08 30.98
CA LEU A 82 -1.67 0.91 30.59
C LEU A 82 -3.07 0.89 31.22
N MET A 83 -3.17 1.32 32.48
CA MET A 83 -4.43 1.41 33.22
C MET A 83 -5.29 2.62 32.84
N GLY A 84 -4.81 3.50 31.96
CA GLY A 84 -5.52 4.71 31.53
C GLY A 84 -5.48 5.87 32.53
N ASP A 85 -4.56 5.84 33.51
CA ASP A 85 -4.35 6.92 34.49
C ASP A 85 -3.23 7.87 34.04
N ALA A 86 -3.41 8.45 32.84
CA ALA A 86 -2.42 9.34 32.23
C ALA A 86 -2.13 10.60 33.09
N VAL A 87 -3.11 11.03 33.89
CA VAL A 87 -2.95 12.13 34.85
C VAL A 87 -1.97 11.74 35.94
N ARG A 88 -2.13 10.56 36.56
CA ARG A 88 -1.20 10.07 37.58
C ARG A 88 0.18 9.82 37.00
N ALA A 89 0.29 9.19 35.83
CA ALA A 89 1.56 8.98 35.15
C ALA A 89 2.32 10.30 34.92
N SER A 90 1.61 11.33 34.45
CA SER A 90 2.21 12.66 34.23
C SER A 90 2.60 13.35 35.55
N SER A 91 1.78 13.19 36.60
CA SER A 91 2.13 13.67 37.95
C SER A 91 3.36 12.98 38.53
N LEU A 92 3.52 11.68 38.30
CA LEU A 92 4.69 10.91 38.76
C LEU A 92 5.96 11.35 38.01
N LEU A 93 5.85 11.57 36.70
CA LEU A 93 6.95 12.13 35.89
C LEU A 93 7.42 13.48 36.43
N GLN A 94 6.50 14.41 36.70
CA GLN A 94 6.87 15.72 37.25
C GLN A 94 7.55 15.63 38.63
N GLN A 95 7.09 14.71 39.48
CA GLN A 95 7.71 14.46 40.79
C GLN A 95 9.10 13.84 40.64
N ALA A 96 9.26 12.89 39.71
CA ALA A 96 10.52 12.25 39.40
C ALA A 96 11.54 13.26 38.83
N GLU A 97 11.12 14.18 37.95
CA GLU A 97 11.97 15.27 37.43
C GLU A 97 12.47 16.18 38.56
N ALA A 98 11.57 16.61 39.45
CA ALA A 98 11.93 17.44 40.59
C ALA A 98 12.92 16.74 41.52
N LEU A 99 12.70 15.46 41.82
CA LEU A 99 13.56 14.67 42.69
C LEU A 99 14.91 14.37 42.05
N ALA A 100 14.93 14.00 40.77
CA ALA A 100 16.17 13.75 40.02
C ALA A 100 17.08 14.98 39.97
N SER A 101 16.51 16.20 39.86
CA SER A 101 17.28 17.45 39.91
C SER A 101 18.05 17.66 41.22
N LEU A 102 17.63 16.98 42.30
CA LEU A 102 18.30 17.00 43.60
C LEU A 102 19.32 15.86 43.75
N LEU A 103 19.17 14.77 42.98
CA LEU A 103 19.98 13.55 43.10
C LEU A 103 21.21 13.57 42.17
N GLY A 104 21.09 14.09 40.95
CA GLY A 104 22.24 14.25 40.04
C GLY A 104 21.92 14.03 38.56
N GLU A 105 22.94 14.22 37.71
CA GLU A 105 22.84 14.13 36.24
C GLU A 105 22.43 12.74 35.74
N GLU A 106 22.87 11.66 36.40
CA GLU A 106 22.50 10.29 36.03
C GLU A 106 20.99 10.04 36.20
N GLN A 107 20.43 10.49 37.33
CA GLN A 107 19.00 10.39 37.60
C GLN A 107 18.19 11.28 36.64
N ILE A 108 18.70 12.46 36.29
CA ILE A 108 18.09 13.35 35.28
C ILE A 108 18.00 12.62 33.93
N ALA A 109 19.08 11.98 33.48
CA ALA A 109 19.10 11.23 32.23
C ALA A 109 18.10 10.05 32.26
N ARG A 110 18.04 9.31 33.37
CA ARG A 110 17.10 8.20 33.53
C ARG A 110 15.63 8.63 33.49
N VAL A 111 15.30 9.76 34.13
CA VAL A 111 13.95 10.34 34.04
C VAL A 111 13.63 10.80 32.62
N ALA A 112 14.61 11.43 31.93
CA ALA A 112 14.43 11.89 30.56
C ALA A 112 14.13 10.73 29.59
N GLU A 113 14.79 9.59 29.73
CA GLU A 113 14.50 8.40 28.93
C GLU A 113 13.09 7.86 29.18
N VAL A 114 12.69 7.67 30.45
CA VAL A 114 11.35 7.13 30.78
C VAL A 114 10.25 8.09 30.29
N LYS A 115 10.51 9.40 30.38
CA LYS A 115 9.63 10.43 29.83
C LYS A 115 9.49 10.29 28.32
N LEU A 116 10.60 10.18 27.60
CA LEU A 116 10.62 9.99 26.15
C LEU A 116 9.86 8.73 25.73
N ALA A 117 10.10 7.59 26.41
CA ALA A 117 9.36 6.35 26.19
C ALA A 117 7.84 6.50 26.42
N SER A 118 7.43 7.17 27.50
CA SER A 118 6.01 7.43 27.78
C SER A 118 5.37 8.36 26.73
N GLN A 119 6.08 9.40 26.29
CA GLN A 119 5.61 10.32 25.25
C GLN A 119 5.45 9.62 23.90
N ALA A 120 6.44 8.82 23.48
CA ALA A 120 6.38 8.05 22.25
C ALA A 120 5.21 7.06 22.25
N ARG A 121 4.96 6.34 23.36
CA ARG A 121 3.81 5.42 23.47
C ARG A 121 2.45 6.12 23.33
N ARG A 122 2.34 7.34 23.82
CA ARG A 122 1.10 8.12 23.78
C ARG A 122 0.86 8.75 22.40
N THR A 123 1.91 9.31 21.80
CA THR A 123 1.78 10.18 20.63
C THR A 123 2.20 9.55 19.31
N LEU A 124 3.12 8.58 19.34
CA LEU A 124 3.83 8.07 18.16
C LEU A 124 4.53 9.16 17.33
N SER A 125 4.84 10.31 17.93
CA SER A 125 5.56 11.41 17.29
C SER A 125 6.86 10.90 16.66
N ALA A 126 7.11 11.27 15.40
CA ALA A 126 8.33 10.89 14.70
C ALA A 126 9.59 11.31 15.48
N ALA A 127 9.59 12.52 16.06
CA ALA A 127 10.70 13.03 16.85
C ALA A 127 10.95 12.23 18.14
N ASP A 128 9.89 11.77 18.82
CA ASP A 128 10.04 11.00 20.07
C ASP A 128 10.57 9.59 19.77
N VAL A 129 10.10 8.98 18.68
CA VAL A 129 10.56 7.66 18.22
C VAL A 129 12.01 7.73 17.75
N GLU A 130 12.39 8.77 17.00
CA GLU A 130 13.78 9.00 16.58
C GLU A 130 14.69 9.22 17.79
N GLY A 131 14.25 9.95 18.80
CA GLY A 131 14.97 10.09 20.06
C GLY A 131 15.19 8.74 20.77
N LEU A 132 14.18 7.88 20.83
CA LEU A 132 14.30 6.53 21.40
C LEU A 132 15.25 5.64 20.58
N LEU A 133 15.23 5.77 19.25
CA LEU A 133 16.17 5.07 18.39
C LEU A 133 17.61 5.51 18.68
N GLY A 134 17.85 6.82 18.87
CA GLY A 134 19.17 7.31 19.29
C GLY A 134 19.61 6.78 20.65
N THR A 135 18.69 6.67 21.62
CA THR A 135 18.98 6.02 22.92
C THR A 135 19.33 4.54 22.75
N TRP A 136 18.58 3.84 21.90
CA TRP A 136 18.83 2.43 21.59
C TRP A 136 20.22 2.23 20.99
N GLU A 137 20.57 2.98 19.95
CA GLU A 137 21.89 2.92 19.30
C GLU A 137 23.02 3.24 20.29
N SER A 138 22.83 4.25 21.15
CA SER A 138 23.82 4.59 22.18
C SER A 138 24.06 3.45 23.17
N TYR A 139 23.03 2.69 23.57
CA TYR A 139 23.19 1.55 24.47
C TYR A 139 23.89 0.36 23.81
N ALA A 140 23.72 0.18 22.51
CA ALA A 140 24.52 -0.78 21.76
C ALA A 140 26.01 -0.42 21.81
N GLU A 141 26.36 0.85 21.56
CA GLU A 141 27.75 1.33 21.56
C GLU A 141 28.42 1.22 22.94
N LEU A 142 27.65 1.48 24.00
CA LEU A 142 28.12 1.37 25.39
C LEU A 142 28.20 -0.07 25.91
N GLY A 143 27.66 -1.04 25.17
CA GLY A 143 27.60 -2.44 25.59
C GLY A 143 26.64 -2.68 26.76
N LEU A 144 25.60 -1.85 26.90
CA LEU A 144 24.58 -1.98 27.94
C LEU A 144 23.46 -2.91 27.46
N THR A 145 23.74 -4.21 27.38
CA THR A 145 22.87 -5.22 26.74
C THR A 145 21.45 -5.23 27.29
N TRP A 146 21.25 -5.14 28.61
CA TRP A 146 19.90 -5.18 29.18
C TRP A 146 19.09 -3.91 28.83
N ASP A 147 19.71 -2.74 28.87
CA ASP A 147 19.05 -1.48 28.50
C ASP A 147 18.76 -1.40 27.01
N HIS A 148 19.70 -1.87 26.17
CA HIS A 148 19.49 -2.01 24.74
C HIS A 148 18.29 -2.91 24.42
N ALA A 149 18.22 -4.10 25.02
CA ALA A 149 17.10 -5.02 24.83
C ALA A 149 15.76 -4.42 25.32
N ARG A 150 15.78 -3.72 26.46
CA ARG A 150 14.59 -3.04 27.01
C ARG A 150 14.07 -1.95 26.09
N ILE A 151 14.94 -1.08 25.56
CA ILE A 151 14.53 -0.06 24.59
C ILE A 151 14.08 -0.71 23.27
N GLY A 152 14.69 -1.83 22.87
CA GLY A 152 14.23 -2.64 21.74
C GLY A 152 12.78 -3.11 21.89
N LEU A 153 12.35 -3.52 23.09
CA LEU A 153 10.95 -3.84 23.35
C LEU A 153 10.02 -2.63 23.17
N GLU A 154 10.43 -1.46 23.64
CA GLU A 154 9.65 -0.22 23.48
C GLU A 154 9.51 0.16 22.00
N LEU A 155 10.62 0.21 21.26
CA LEU A 155 10.62 0.47 19.82
C LEU A 155 9.75 -0.53 19.06
N SER A 156 9.86 -1.82 19.39
CA SER A 156 9.05 -2.86 18.75
C SER A 156 7.54 -2.65 18.97
N ALA A 157 7.13 -2.23 20.17
CA ALA A 157 5.73 -1.97 20.48
C ALA A 157 5.20 -0.75 19.74
N LEU A 158 6.04 0.28 19.55
CA LEU A 158 5.72 1.45 18.73
C LEU A 158 5.57 1.08 17.26
N TYR A 159 6.47 0.27 16.71
CA TYR A 159 6.38 -0.22 15.33
C TYR A 159 5.19 -1.15 15.10
N ILE A 160 4.84 -2.01 16.05
CA ILE A 160 3.61 -2.82 15.98
C ILE A 160 2.36 -1.91 15.99
N SER A 161 2.38 -0.86 16.81
CA SER A 161 1.28 0.10 16.92
C SER A 161 1.10 0.90 15.62
N SER A 162 2.20 1.32 14.98
CA SER A 162 2.23 2.00 13.68
C SER A 162 2.09 1.08 12.47
N LYS A 163 1.88 -0.23 12.69
CA LYS A 163 1.79 -1.28 11.64
C LYS A 163 3.07 -1.48 10.82
N SER A 164 4.20 -0.97 11.28
CA SER A 164 5.52 -1.20 10.70
C SER A 164 6.09 -2.55 11.14
N PHE A 165 5.40 -3.64 10.78
CA PHE A 165 5.66 -4.97 11.33
C PHE A 165 7.07 -5.50 11.01
N GLU A 166 7.56 -5.26 9.81
CA GLU A 166 8.90 -5.65 9.36
C GLU A 166 9.98 -5.01 10.25
N ARG A 167 9.87 -3.69 10.48
CA ARG A 167 10.78 -2.96 11.40
C ARG A 167 10.68 -3.48 12.84
N ALA A 168 9.48 -3.86 13.28
CA ALA A 168 9.32 -4.47 14.59
C ALA A 168 10.07 -5.81 14.67
N VAL A 169 9.99 -6.66 13.65
CA VAL A 169 10.73 -7.94 13.57
C VAL A 169 12.25 -7.71 13.56
N GLU A 170 12.73 -6.73 12.80
CA GLU A 170 14.15 -6.37 12.72
C GLU A 170 14.73 -6.01 14.09
N VAL A 171 13.98 -5.28 14.92
CA VAL A 171 14.38 -4.96 16.31
C VAL A 171 14.20 -6.17 17.24
N LEU A 172 13.11 -6.93 17.09
CA LEU A 172 12.76 -7.99 18.04
C LEU A 172 13.67 -9.20 17.99
N ARG A 173 14.19 -9.57 16.81
CA ARG A 173 15.10 -10.72 16.68
C ARG A 173 16.39 -10.55 17.49
N PRO A 174 17.16 -9.44 17.37
CA PRO A 174 18.32 -9.21 18.22
C PRO A 174 17.93 -9.03 19.69
N THR A 175 16.87 -8.27 20.00
CA THR A 175 16.37 -8.11 21.39
C THR A 175 16.05 -9.44 22.07
N LEU A 176 15.43 -10.39 21.36
CA LEU A 176 15.16 -11.73 21.87
C LEU A 176 16.45 -12.51 22.16
N ALA A 177 17.45 -12.42 21.28
CA ALA A 177 18.74 -13.08 21.48
C ALA A 177 19.49 -12.52 22.69
N GLU A 178 19.44 -11.20 22.90
CA GLU A 178 20.03 -10.53 24.05
C GLU A 178 19.38 -10.96 25.37
N PHE A 179 18.05 -11.03 25.42
CA PHE A 179 17.37 -11.54 26.61
C PHE A 179 17.71 -13.01 26.91
N HIS A 180 17.92 -13.83 25.88
CA HIS A 180 18.45 -15.18 26.07
C HIS A 180 19.88 -15.19 26.61
N GLU A 181 20.77 -14.32 26.11
CA GLU A 181 22.16 -14.23 26.54
C GLU A 181 22.28 -13.86 28.03
N ILE A 182 21.43 -12.94 28.49
CA ILE A 182 21.44 -12.47 29.88
C ILE A 182 20.51 -13.28 30.80
N GLU A 183 19.95 -14.39 30.30
CA GLU A 183 19.05 -15.31 31.03
C GLU A 183 17.82 -14.60 31.66
N ASP A 184 17.27 -13.59 30.96
CA ASP A 184 16.06 -12.87 31.38
C ASP A 184 14.81 -13.51 30.75
N ASP A 185 14.30 -14.56 31.39
CA ASP A 185 13.09 -15.28 30.96
C ASP A 185 11.87 -14.38 30.74
N TYR A 186 11.75 -13.29 31.51
CA TYR A 186 10.62 -12.36 31.38
C TYR A 186 10.76 -11.49 30.13
N GLY A 187 11.98 -10.96 29.88
CA GLY A 187 12.29 -10.25 28.64
C GLY A 187 12.09 -11.12 27.40
N VAL A 188 12.50 -12.39 27.45
CA VAL A 188 12.25 -13.39 26.40
C VAL A 188 10.76 -13.54 26.12
N GLU A 189 9.93 -13.72 27.15
CA GLU A 189 8.48 -13.86 26.99
C GLU A 189 7.83 -12.63 26.35
N LEU A 190 8.24 -11.42 26.74
CA LEU A 190 7.74 -10.17 26.16
C LEU A 190 8.17 -10.02 24.69
N ALA A 191 9.45 -10.28 24.39
CA ALA A 191 9.99 -10.21 23.05
C ALA A 191 9.29 -11.20 22.11
N GLU A 192 9.05 -12.44 22.55
CA GLU A 192 8.33 -13.43 21.76
C GLU A 192 6.86 -13.06 21.52
N ARG A 193 6.17 -12.48 22.52
CA ARG A 193 4.80 -11.99 22.33
C ARG A 193 4.72 -10.88 21.30
N ASN A 194 5.65 -9.92 21.36
CA ASN A 194 5.74 -8.84 20.38
C ASN A 194 6.11 -9.40 19.00
N LEU A 195 7.02 -10.38 18.94
CA LEU A 195 7.46 -11.00 17.69
C LEU A 195 6.31 -11.75 17.01
N ALA A 196 5.56 -12.55 17.76
CA ALA A 196 4.37 -13.21 17.21
C ALA A 196 3.29 -12.20 16.79
N ALA A 197 3.11 -11.08 17.51
CA ALA A 197 2.19 -10.03 17.09
C ALA A 197 2.63 -9.34 15.78
N ALA A 198 3.92 -9.04 15.64
CA ALA A 198 4.49 -8.46 14.42
C ALA A 198 4.42 -9.44 13.24
N LEU A 199 4.87 -10.69 13.43
CA LEU A 199 4.82 -11.73 12.40
C LEU A 199 3.40 -12.06 11.97
N ALA A 200 2.42 -12.06 12.90
CA ALA A 200 1.02 -12.22 12.51
C ALA A 200 0.55 -11.08 11.58
N GLY A 201 1.15 -9.89 11.69
CA GLY A 201 1.01 -8.75 10.79
C GLY A 201 1.40 -9.04 9.34
N ILE A 202 2.43 -9.87 9.14
CA ILE A 202 3.12 -10.10 7.86
C ILE A 202 2.62 -11.40 7.21
N PRO A 203 2.11 -11.37 5.96
CA PRO A 203 1.68 -12.58 5.26
C PRO A 203 2.76 -13.67 5.21
N GLY A 204 2.35 -14.93 5.40
CA GLY A 204 3.22 -16.10 5.25
C GLY A 204 3.96 -16.58 6.51
N ASN A 205 3.77 -15.94 7.67
CA ASN A 205 4.49 -16.27 8.91
C ASN A 205 3.68 -17.10 9.93
N ASP A 206 2.53 -17.67 9.53
CA ASP A 206 1.62 -18.36 10.45
C ASP A 206 2.28 -19.52 11.24
N ALA A 207 3.19 -20.27 10.59
CA ALA A 207 3.89 -21.38 11.24
C ALA A 207 4.82 -20.90 12.37
N GLU A 208 5.58 -19.83 12.16
CA GLU A 208 6.46 -19.28 13.20
C GLU A 208 5.64 -18.68 14.35
N VAL A 209 4.51 -18.02 14.03
CA VAL A 209 3.57 -17.52 15.03
C VAL A 209 3.03 -18.67 15.89
N ASP A 210 2.65 -19.79 15.28
CA ASP A 210 2.13 -20.97 15.99
C ASP A 210 3.20 -21.61 16.89
N ASP A 211 4.44 -21.74 16.40
CA ASP A 211 5.57 -22.24 17.19
C ASP A 211 5.85 -21.35 18.41
N ILE A 212 5.81 -20.02 18.24
CA ILE A 212 5.97 -19.06 19.34
C ILE A 212 4.83 -19.23 20.36
N ILE A 213 3.57 -19.31 19.90
CA ILE A 213 2.42 -19.52 20.76
C ILE A 213 2.58 -20.82 21.57
N GLU A 214 3.02 -21.90 20.93
CA GLU A 214 3.26 -23.18 21.60
C GLU A 214 4.36 -23.06 22.66
N ARG A 215 5.49 -22.42 22.35
CA ARG A 215 6.58 -22.19 23.31
C ARG A 215 6.14 -21.36 24.52
N ILE A 216 5.39 -20.28 24.31
CA ILE A 216 4.85 -19.46 25.40
C ILE A 216 3.87 -20.29 26.24
N THR A 217 3.00 -21.07 25.60
CA THR A 217 2.01 -21.91 26.27
C THR A 217 2.66 -23.00 27.12
N ASN A 218 3.70 -23.66 26.60
CA ASN A 218 4.41 -24.74 27.28
C ASN A 218 5.28 -24.24 28.45
N ARG A 219 5.77 -22.99 28.40
CA ARG A 219 6.48 -22.36 29.52
C ARG A 219 5.54 -21.80 30.59
N SER A 220 4.27 -21.59 30.26
CA SER A 220 3.35 -20.92 31.17
C SER A 220 3.14 -21.76 32.43
N SER A 221 3.67 -21.31 33.57
CA SER A 221 3.52 -22.00 34.85
C SER A 221 2.12 -21.78 35.44
N ALA A 222 1.69 -22.63 36.36
CA ALA A 222 0.42 -22.48 37.09
C ALA A 222 0.30 -21.16 37.89
N SER A 223 1.37 -20.35 37.98
CA SER A 223 1.42 -19.07 38.69
C SER A 223 1.13 -17.84 37.80
N ILE A 224 1.05 -18.02 36.48
CA ILE A 224 0.75 -16.92 35.53
C ILE A 224 -0.74 -16.63 35.52
N ASP A 225 -1.15 -15.35 35.54
CA ASP A 225 -2.55 -14.97 35.34
C ASP A 225 -2.94 -15.36 33.90
N PRO A 226 -3.75 -16.41 33.72
CA PRO A 226 -4.03 -16.93 32.39
C PRO A 226 -4.81 -15.90 31.55
N ARG A 227 -5.40 -14.86 32.15
CA ARG A 227 -6.26 -13.90 31.47
C ARG A 227 -5.51 -13.03 30.48
N ARG A 228 -4.31 -12.52 30.81
CA ARG A 228 -3.55 -11.66 29.89
C ARG A 228 -2.98 -12.46 28.71
N GLN A 229 -2.46 -13.66 28.97
CA GLN A 229 -2.06 -14.58 27.92
C GLN A 229 -3.24 -14.97 27.03
N ARG A 230 -4.40 -15.24 27.64
CA ARG A 230 -5.65 -15.55 26.93
C ARG A 230 -6.09 -14.38 26.05
N ALA A 231 -6.03 -13.16 26.55
CA ALA A 231 -6.37 -11.95 25.82
C ALA A 231 -5.44 -11.75 24.61
N TRP A 232 -4.13 -11.88 24.80
CA TRP A 232 -3.15 -11.80 23.72
C TRP A 232 -3.40 -12.87 22.64
N HIS A 233 -3.61 -14.13 23.03
CA HIS A 233 -3.87 -15.21 22.08
C HIS A 233 -5.20 -15.00 21.33
N ASN A 234 -6.24 -14.55 22.03
CA ASN A 234 -7.54 -14.26 21.43
C ASN A 234 -7.47 -13.12 20.41
N ASN A 235 -6.58 -12.12 20.57
CA ASN A 235 -6.36 -11.09 19.56
C ASN A 235 -5.88 -11.68 18.22
N ILE A 236 -4.95 -12.64 18.28
CA ILE A 236 -4.45 -13.34 17.09
C ILE A 236 -5.57 -14.19 16.48
N LEU A 237 -6.31 -14.93 17.30
CA LEU A 237 -7.44 -15.76 16.86
C LEU A 237 -8.57 -14.93 16.23
N SER A 238 -8.88 -13.75 16.78
CA SER A 238 -9.92 -12.86 16.27
C SER A 238 -9.64 -12.50 14.81
N ARG A 239 -8.40 -12.08 14.49
CA ARG A 239 -8.00 -11.78 13.11
C ARG A 239 -8.11 -13.03 12.22
N ARG A 240 -7.59 -14.18 12.66
CA ARG A 240 -7.66 -15.44 11.89
C ARG A 240 -9.10 -15.87 11.60
N TYR A 241 -9.98 -15.78 12.60
CA TYR A 241 -11.40 -16.11 12.42
C TYR A 241 -12.10 -15.13 11.47
N ARG A 242 -11.79 -13.84 11.53
CA ARG A 242 -12.31 -12.85 10.57
C ARG A 242 -11.88 -13.16 9.15
N THR A 243 -10.58 -13.36 8.91
CA THR A 243 -10.06 -13.72 7.58
C THR A 243 -10.65 -15.03 7.05
N ALA A 244 -10.93 -15.99 7.93
CA ALA A 244 -11.59 -17.25 7.58
C ALA A 244 -13.12 -17.15 7.44
N GLY A 245 -13.73 -15.97 7.60
CA GLY A 245 -15.18 -15.77 7.56
C GLY A 245 -15.96 -16.34 8.76
N ARG A 246 -15.27 -16.79 9.80
CA ARG A 246 -15.85 -17.34 11.05
C ARG A 246 -16.23 -16.21 12.01
N LEU A 247 -17.14 -15.34 11.57
CA LEU A 247 -17.44 -14.09 12.27
C LEU A 247 -18.07 -14.27 13.65
N ASP A 248 -18.81 -15.37 13.89
CA ASP A 248 -19.36 -15.69 15.22
C ASP A 248 -18.28 -16.12 16.21
N ASP A 249 -17.28 -16.88 15.76
CA ASP A 249 -16.13 -17.23 16.58
C ASP A 249 -15.28 -16.01 16.90
N ALA A 250 -15.06 -15.13 15.90
CA ALA A 250 -14.38 -13.86 16.07
C ALA A 250 -15.09 -12.96 17.09
N GLU A 251 -16.42 -12.84 17.00
CA GLU A 251 -17.21 -12.06 17.97
C GLU A 251 -17.04 -12.63 19.38
N ARG A 252 -17.16 -13.95 19.54
CA ARG A 252 -17.05 -14.62 20.84
C ARG A 252 -15.69 -14.37 21.50
N VAL A 253 -14.59 -14.62 20.79
CA VAL A 253 -13.25 -14.43 21.37
C VAL A 253 -12.93 -12.95 21.62
N THR A 254 -13.45 -12.05 20.80
CA THR A 254 -13.20 -10.62 20.99
C THR A 254 -13.99 -10.07 22.18
N LYS A 255 -15.25 -10.48 22.36
CA LYS A 255 -16.05 -10.14 23.56
C LYS A 255 -15.41 -10.66 24.84
N GLU A 256 -14.99 -11.93 24.84
CA GLU A 256 -14.22 -12.52 25.95
C GLU A 256 -13.01 -11.64 26.28
N THR A 257 -12.30 -11.15 25.25
CA THR A 257 -11.09 -10.35 25.45
C THR A 257 -11.37 -8.93 25.96
N VAL A 258 -12.46 -8.28 25.52
CA VAL A 258 -12.92 -7.01 26.09
C VAL A 258 -13.22 -7.20 27.59
N GLU A 259 -13.96 -8.23 27.96
CA GLU A 259 -14.31 -8.54 29.36
C GLU A 259 -13.03 -8.77 30.20
N LEU A 260 -12.12 -9.62 29.71
CA LEU A 260 -10.84 -9.87 30.37
C LEU A 260 -10.02 -8.60 30.57
N SER A 261 -9.97 -7.72 29.55
CA SER A 261 -9.22 -6.45 29.62
C SER A 261 -9.77 -5.52 30.70
N LEU A 262 -11.09 -5.43 30.82
CA LEU A 262 -11.76 -4.64 31.86
C LEU A 262 -11.56 -5.26 33.25
N GLU A 263 -11.61 -6.59 33.36
CA GLU A 263 -11.36 -7.32 34.61
C GLU A 263 -9.95 -7.10 35.14
N ILE A 264 -8.93 -7.13 34.29
CA ILE A 264 -7.53 -6.85 34.69
C ILE A 264 -7.25 -5.35 34.84
N GLY A 265 -8.10 -4.51 34.26
CA GLY A 265 -7.99 -3.05 34.35
C GLY A 265 -7.02 -2.42 33.37
N GLU A 266 -6.79 -3.04 32.22
CA GLU A 266 -5.98 -2.49 31.14
C GLU A 266 -6.89 -1.81 30.13
N GLU A 267 -7.12 -0.50 30.32
CA GLU A 267 -8.00 0.28 29.44
C GLU A 267 -7.45 0.36 28.00
N GLN A 268 -6.13 0.40 27.83
CA GLN A 268 -5.52 0.39 26.49
C GLN A 268 -5.83 -0.91 25.74
N LEU A 269 -5.73 -2.05 26.44
CA LEU A 269 -6.04 -3.36 25.86
C LEU A 269 -7.54 -3.46 25.53
N ALA A 270 -8.40 -2.93 26.40
CA ALA A 270 -9.83 -2.87 26.13
C ALA A 270 -10.15 -2.02 24.89
N ALA A 271 -9.51 -0.85 24.74
CA ALA A 271 -9.69 0.02 23.57
C ALA A 271 -9.31 -0.70 22.25
N LEU A 272 -8.16 -1.38 22.21
CA LEU A 272 -7.75 -2.21 21.06
C LEU A 272 -8.77 -3.32 20.76
N ASN A 273 -9.33 -3.94 21.78
CA ASN A 273 -10.32 -5.00 21.62
C ASN A 273 -11.69 -4.50 21.17
N TYR A 274 -12.07 -3.28 21.53
CA TYR A 274 -13.24 -2.62 20.95
C TYR A 274 -13.04 -2.30 19.46
N ILE A 275 -11.83 -1.94 19.02
CA ILE A 275 -11.51 -1.86 17.58
C ILE A 275 -11.73 -3.21 16.90
N ASN A 276 -11.20 -4.29 17.47
CA ASN A 276 -11.39 -5.64 16.93
C ASN A 276 -12.87 -6.02 16.88
N LEU A 277 -13.64 -5.67 17.91
CA LEU A 277 -15.08 -5.97 17.96
C LEU A 277 -15.86 -5.17 16.92
N GLY A 278 -15.54 -3.89 16.76
CA GLY A 278 -16.10 -3.04 15.71
C GLY A 278 -15.80 -3.60 14.32
N ASN A 279 -14.58 -4.10 14.10
CA ASN A 279 -14.20 -4.76 12.85
C ASN A 279 -15.02 -6.03 12.59
N VAL A 280 -15.28 -6.86 13.62
CA VAL A 280 -16.17 -8.02 13.48
C VAL A 280 -17.59 -7.57 13.10
N TYR A 281 -18.13 -6.53 13.75
CA TYR A 281 -19.47 -6.03 13.44
C TYR A 281 -19.56 -5.40 12.06
N ARG A 282 -18.52 -4.70 11.60
CA ARG A 282 -18.41 -4.20 10.24
C ARG A 282 -18.44 -5.34 9.23
N ASP A 283 -17.67 -6.40 9.44
CA ASP A 283 -17.65 -7.56 8.54
C ASP A 283 -18.99 -8.32 8.54
N LYS A 284 -19.74 -8.27 9.67
CA LYS A 284 -21.14 -8.75 9.77
C LYS A 284 -22.17 -7.77 9.19
N LYS A 285 -21.76 -6.58 8.75
CA LYS A 285 -22.62 -5.47 8.31
C LYS A 285 -23.59 -4.96 9.38
N GLU A 286 -23.26 -5.14 10.65
CA GLU A 286 -24.03 -4.62 11.79
C GLU A 286 -23.60 -3.19 12.13
N VAL A 287 -23.93 -2.24 11.25
CA VAL A 287 -23.40 -0.86 11.26
C VAL A 287 -23.51 -0.18 12.63
N ALA A 288 -24.69 -0.19 13.26
CA ALA A 288 -24.88 0.49 14.54
C ALA A 288 -23.92 -0.03 15.65
N LYS A 289 -23.69 -1.35 15.70
CA LYS A 289 -22.78 -1.94 16.68
C LYS A 289 -21.32 -1.68 16.34
N ALA A 290 -20.97 -1.64 15.05
CA ALA A 290 -19.63 -1.29 14.60
C ALA A 290 -19.28 0.15 15.02
N LEU A 291 -20.16 1.10 14.72
CA LEU A 291 -20.00 2.51 15.10
C LEU A 291 -19.90 2.70 16.62
N GLU A 292 -20.75 2.02 17.40
CA GLU A 292 -20.69 2.05 18.87
C GLU A 292 -19.37 1.49 19.41
N ALA A 293 -18.91 0.35 18.90
CA ALA A 293 -17.66 -0.26 19.33
C ALA A 293 -16.45 0.63 19.02
N TYR A 294 -16.38 1.21 17.82
CA TYR A 294 -15.30 2.14 17.48
C TYR A 294 -15.34 3.45 18.28
N ASP A 295 -16.53 3.97 18.57
CA ASP A 295 -16.70 5.15 19.43
C ASP A 295 -16.24 4.89 20.86
N LEU A 296 -16.57 3.72 21.42
CA LEU A 296 -16.06 3.28 22.72
C LEU A 296 -14.53 3.14 22.72
N ALA A 297 -13.97 2.52 21.69
CA ALA A 297 -12.52 2.40 21.52
C ALA A 297 -11.84 3.79 21.53
N GLY A 298 -12.35 4.71 20.72
CA GLY A 298 -11.81 6.08 20.62
C GLY A 298 -11.87 6.84 21.94
N ARG A 299 -12.99 6.79 22.66
CA ARG A 299 -13.11 7.45 23.99
C ARG A 299 -12.16 6.86 25.03
N MET A 300 -11.99 5.54 25.05
CA MET A 300 -11.05 4.89 25.96
C MET A 300 -9.60 5.25 25.61
N ALA A 301 -9.26 5.21 24.32
CA ALA A 301 -7.95 5.61 23.83
C ALA A 301 -7.62 7.07 24.18
N GLN A 302 -8.58 7.98 24.03
CA GLN A 302 -8.45 9.38 24.41
C GLN A 302 -8.12 9.54 25.91
N ARG A 303 -8.79 8.80 26.80
CA ARG A 303 -8.47 8.81 28.25
C ARG A 303 -7.08 8.28 28.55
N CYS A 304 -6.63 7.29 27.78
CA CYS A 304 -5.29 6.72 27.87
C CYS A 304 -4.23 7.56 27.15
N ALA A 305 -4.62 8.67 26.49
CA ALA A 305 -3.78 9.46 25.61
C ALA A 305 -3.08 8.63 24.51
N ARG A 306 -3.78 7.65 23.93
CA ARG A 306 -3.30 6.80 22.82
C ARG A 306 -3.83 7.28 21.48
N ARG A 307 -3.05 8.12 20.79
CA ARG A 307 -3.46 8.75 19.52
C ARG A 307 -3.71 7.76 18.41
N ASP A 308 -2.89 6.73 18.31
CA ASP A 308 -2.99 5.69 17.29
C ASP A 308 -4.34 4.94 17.36
N ILE A 309 -4.75 4.51 18.55
CA ILE A 309 -6.02 3.79 18.75
C ILE A 309 -7.21 4.73 18.58
N GLU A 310 -7.11 5.98 19.04
CA GLU A 310 -8.15 7.00 18.86
C GLU A 310 -8.36 7.28 17.36
N ALA A 311 -7.27 7.45 16.62
CA ALA A 311 -7.30 7.67 15.18
C ALA A 311 -7.88 6.48 14.44
N ASP A 312 -7.48 5.24 14.77
CA ASP A 312 -8.07 4.04 14.17
C ASP A 312 -9.57 3.94 14.43
N GLY A 313 -10.03 4.23 15.64
CA GLY A 313 -11.46 4.27 15.95
C GLY A 313 -12.21 5.31 15.11
N SER A 314 -11.64 6.50 14.93
CA SER A 314 -12.23 7.54 14.11
C SER A 314 -12.23 7.16 12.61
N ARG A 315 -11.08 6.77 12.07
CA ARG A 315 -10.93 6.35 10.67
C ARG A 315 -11.86 5.19 10.31
N LEU A 316 -11.97 4.17 11.17
CA LEU A 316 -12.82 3.02 10.91
C LEU A 316 -14.32 3.36 10.95
N ARG A 317 -14.72 4.39 11.72
CA ARG A 317 -16.08 4.95 11.62
C ARG A 317 -16.30 5.62 10.29
N ALA A 318 -15.33 6.40 9.79
CA ALA A 318 -15.41 6.99 8.46
C ALA A 318 -15.59 5.90 7.38
N GLY A 319 -14.76 4.84 7.42
CA GLY A 319 -14.89 3.71 6.49
C GLY A 319 -16.24 2.99 6.57
N VAL A 320 -16.80 2.76 7.77
CA VAL A 320 -18.16 2.20 7.88
C VAL A 320 -19.22 3.09 7.21
N LEU A 321 -19.10 4.41 7.37
CA LEU A 321 -20.05 5.36 6.81
C LEU A 321 -19.88 5.53 5.29
N ASN A 322 -18.65 5.43 4.79
CA ASN A 322 -18.35 5.48 3.36
C ASN A 322 -18.75 4.16 2.65
N ASP A 323 -18.31 3.02 3.16
CA ASP A 323 -18.28 1.77 2.41
C ASP A 323 -19.56 0.93 2.56
N LEU A 324 -20.20 0.97 3.73
CA LEU A 324 -21.35 0.12 4.01
C LEU A 324 -22.65 0.82 3.62
N GLU A 325 -23.34 0.28 2.63
CA GLU A 325 -24.60 0.85 2.16
C GLU A 325 -25.68 0.87 3.25
N GLU A 326 -25.65 -0.10 4.18
CA GLU A 326 -26.54 -0.20 5.35
C GLU A 326 -26.42 1.01 6.30
N SER A 327 -25.34 1.80 6.20
CA SER A 327 -25.14 2.97 7.05
C SER A 327 -26.15 4.08 6.77
N LYS A 328 -26.74 4.15 5.57
CA LYS A 328 -27.77 5.14 5.22
C LYS A 328 -29.01 5.08 6.12
N ASP A 329 -29.31 3.88 6.63
CA ASP A 329 -30.48 3.64 7.48
C ASP A 329 -30.19 3.99 8.95
N VAL A 330 -28.91 4.18 9.31
CA VAL A 330 -28.44 4.47 10.67
C VAL A 330 -28.07 5.95 10.82
N VAL A 331 -27.39 6.52 9.82
CA VAL A 331 -26.88 7.89 9.82
C VAL A 331 -27.30 8.59 8.53
N ALA A 332 -28.20 9.57 8.64
CA ALA A 332 -28.73 10.26 7.47
C ALA A 332 -27.68 11.10 6.71
N ASN A 333 -26.73 11.70 7.45
CA ASN A 333 -25.70 12.59 6.91
C ASN A 333 -24.34 11.86 6.90
N ARG A 334 -24.34 10.61 6.44
CA ARG A 334 -23.23 9.67 6.67
C ARG A 334 -21.89 10.18 6.12
N PHE A 335 -21.90 10.84 4.96
CA PHE A 335 -20.67 11.30 4.32
C PHE A 335 -20.12 12.56 4.98
N GLU A 336 -20.98 13.48 5.45
CA GLU A 336 -20.52 14.61 6.27
C GLU A 336 -19.90 14.13 7.59
N GLU A 337 -20.49 13.13 8.23
CA GLU A 337 -19.92 12.52 9.44
C GLU A 337 -18.62 11.76 9.13
N ALA A 338 -18.55 11.01 8.03
CA ALA A 338 -17.35 10.31 7.59
C ALA A 338 -16.18 11.27 7.40
N LYS A 339 -16.42 12.40 6.70
CA LYS A 339 -15.46 13.49 6.55
C LYS A 339 -14.95 14.01 7.89
N VAL A 340 -15.84 14.28 8.85
CA VAL A 340 -15.45 14.75 10.18
C VAL A 340 -14.55 13.73 10.90
N PHE A 341 -14.90 12.45 10.85
CA PHE A 341 -14.08 11.41 11.47
C PHE A 341 -12.74 11.18 10.77
N ALA A 342 -12.70 11.27 9.44
CA ALA A 342 -11.46 11.18 8.67
C ALA A 342 -10.53 12.36 8.99
N VAL A 343 -11.03 13.59 9.02
CA VAL A 343 -10.26 14.79 9.40
C VAL A 343 -9.74 14.69 10.83
N HIS A 344 -10.54 14.19 11.77
CA HIS A 344 -10.09 13.95 13.15
C HIS A 344 -8.94 12.95 13.21
N ALA A 345 -9.04 11.83 12.48
CA ALA A 345 -7.97 10.84 12.40
C ALA A 345 -6.68 11.40 11.78
N ILE A 346 -6.80 12.18 10.69
CA ILE A 346 -5.66 12.87 10.06
C ILE A 346 -4.96 13.80 11.06
N GLY A 347 -5.73 14.61 11.79
CA GLY A 347 -5.17 15.54 12.79
C GLY A 347 -4.44 14.84 13.95
N LEU A 348 -4.87 13.64 14.33
CA LEU A 348 -4.21 12.83 15.36
C LEU A 348 -2.91 12.20 14.87
N LEU A 349 -2.85 11.81 13.60
CA LEU A 349 -1.74 11.06 12.99
C LEU A 349 -0.71 11.93 12.28
N THR A 350 -1.00 13.23 12.07
CA THR A 350 -0.03 14.20 11.55
C THR A 350 1.21 14.22 12.44
N ASP A 351 2.39 14.24 11.82
CA ASP A 351 3.73 14.19 12.47
C ASP A 351 4.03 12.89 13.25
N THR A 352 3.24 11.82 13.05
CA THR A 352 3.51 10.50 13.64
C THR A 352 4.20 9.56 12.67
N ILE A 353 4.79 8.48 13.18
CA ILE A 353 5.34 7.39 12.34
C ILE A 353 4.26 6.48 11.72
N TYR A 354 2.97 6.71 12.01
CA TYR A 354 1.87 5.83 11.58
C TYR A 354 1.36 6.22 10.17
N HIS A 355 2.26 6.16 9.20
CA HIS A 355 2.01 6.54 7.81
C HIS A 355 0.87 5.74 7.15
N GLU A 356 0.77 4.43 7.39
CA GLU A 356 -0.33 3.63 6.84
C GLU A 356 -1.70 4.12 7.35
N GLY A 357 -1.81 4.38 8.66
CA GLY A 357 -3.03 4.90 9.27
C GLY A 357 -3.40 6.29 8.75
N LEU A 358 -2.40 7.14 8.53
CA LEU A 358 -2.59 8.48 7.97
C LEU A 358 -3.03 8.42 6.50
N ALA A 359 -2.37 7.59 5.68
CA ALA A 359 -2.73 7.36 4.28
C ALA A 359 -4.17 6.88 4.14
N ARG A 360 -4.56 5.86 4.91
CA ARG A 360 -5.94 5.34 4.92
C ARG A 360 -6.94 6.39 5.40
N SER A 361 -6.57 7.24 6.37
CA SER A 361 -7.45 8.35 6.80
C SER A 361 -7.69 9.37 5.69
N TYR A 362 -6.67 9.66 4.88
CA TYR A 362 -6.83 10.50 3.69
C TYR A 362 -7.69 9.84 2.61
N VAL A 363 -7.59 8.52 2.41
CA VAL A 363 -8.52 7.78 1.53
C VAL A 363 -9.96 7.92 2.02
N GLU A 364 -10.22 7.78 3.33
CA GLU A 364 -11.58 7.95 3.87
C GLU A 364 -12.12 9.38 3.67
N LEU A 365 -11.25 10.40 3.80
CA LEU A 365 -11.61 11.77 3.50
C LEU A 365 -11.93 11.93 2.01
N ALA A 366 -11.10 11.37 1.14
CA ALA A 366 -11.27 11.46 -0.31
C ALA A 366 -12.58 10.81 -0.76
N SER A 367 -12.90 9.63 -0.25
CA SER A 367 -14.17 8.93 -0.52
C SER A 367 -15.37 9.76 -0.07
N ALA A 368 -15.34 10.31 1.15
CA ALA A 368 -16.43 11.14 1.66
C ALA A 368 -16.63 12.42 0.83
N GLU A 369 -15.55 13.09 0.43
CA GLU A 369 -15.62 14.29 -0.42
C GLU A 369 -16.17 13.98 -1.81
N SER A 370 -15.79 12.85 -2.41
CA SER A 370 -16.31 12.43 -3.72
C SER A 370 -17.81 12.16 -3.68
N GLU A 371 -18.29 11.45 -2.65
CA GLU A 371 -19.73 11.19 -2.44
C GLU A 371 -20.53 12.47 -2.18
N MET A 372 -19.87 13.52 -1.65
CA MET A 372 -20.44 14.85 -1.48
C MET A 372 -20.34 15.74 -2.75
N GLY A 373 -19.73 15.24 -3.83
CA GLY A 373 -19.53 15.97 -5.08
C GLY A 373 -18.40 17.02 -5.05
N ASN A 374 -17.48 16.93 -4.09
CA ASN A 374 -16.35 17.82 -3.93
C ASN A 374 -15.07 17.23 -4.58
N ASP A 375 -15.11 17.00 -5.90
CA ASP A 375 -14.08 16.24 -6.62
C ASP A 375 -12.66 16.81 -6.47
N ALA A 376 -12.50 18.14 -6.48
CA ALA A 376 -11.20 18.76 -6.25
C ALA A 376 -10.63 18.48 -4.85
N ALA A 377 -11.47 18.53 -3.81
CA ALA A 377 -11.06 18.20 -2.44
C ALA A 377 -10.75 16.71 -2.30
N SER A 378 -11.53 15.85 -2.97
CA SER A 378 -11.28 14.42 -3.06
C SER A 378 -9.94 14.11 -3.72
N ALA A 379 -9.63 14.75 -4.84
CA ALA A 379 -8.36 14.61 -5.54
C ALA A 379 -7.18 15.00 -4.64
N VAL A 380 -7.24 16.16 -3.96
CA VAL A 380 -6.20 16.57 -3.00
C VAL A 380 -6.00 15.52 -1.92
N ALA A 381 -7.08 15.01 -1.33
CA ALA A 381 -6.98 13.99 -0.29
C ALA A 381 -6.36 12.69 -0.81
N TYR A 382 -6.67 12.24 -2.03
CA TYR A 382 -6.00 11.09 -2.64
C TYR A 382 -4.51 11.36 -2.94
N PHE A 383 -4.12 12.56 -3.38
CA PHE A 383 -2.69 12.91 -3.53
C PHE A 383 -1.95 12.87 -2.19
N GLU A 384 -2.56 13.38 -1.12
CA GLU A 384 -1.99 13.28 0.23
C GLU A 384 -1.89 11.81 0.68
N ALA A 385 -2.90 10.98 0.39
CA ALA A 385 -2.84 9.55 0.66
C ALA A 385 -1.68 8.86 -0.08
N ALA A 386 -1.53 9.12 -1.38
CA ALA A 386 -0.43 8.59 -2.19
C ALA A 386 0.94 8.97 -1.60
N SER A 387 1.12 10.22 -1.15
CA SER A 387 2.36 10.67 -0.52
C SER A 387 2.73 9.87 0.74
N GLN A 388 1.72 9.45 1.52
CA GLN A 388 1.92 8.67 2.73
C GLN A 388 2.13 7.18 2.43
N PHE A 389 1.48 6.64 1.41
CA PHE A 389 1.72 5.25 0.98
C PHE A 389 3.15 5.04 0.46
N LEU A 390 3.79 6.05 -0.12
CA LEU A 390 5.21 5.98 -0.51
C LEU A 390 6.17 5.72 0.67
N LEU A 391 5.74 5.97 1.91
CA LEU A 391 6.54 5.80 3.12
C LEU A 391 6.36 4.41 3.77
N VAL A 392 5.53 3.54 3.19
CA VAL A 392 5.21 2.20 3.70
C VAL A 392 5.21 1.16 2.57
N PRO A 393 5.37 -0.14 2.87
CA PRO A 393 5.34 -1.19 1.84
C PRO A 393 3.90 -1.54 1.40
N ASP A 394 3.13 -0.57 0.93
CA ASP A 394 1.75 -0.74 0.42
C ASP A 394 1.60 -0.13 -0.99
N SER A 395 2.15 -0.85 -1.99
CA SER A 395 2.11 -0.42 -3.38
C SER A 395 0.69 -0.38 -3.94
N GLU A 396 -0.18 -1.30 -3.53
CA GLU A 396 -1.59 -1.32 -3.96
C GLU A 396 -2.32 -0.06 -3.48
N GLY A 397 -2.08 0.36 -2.24
CA GLY A 397 -2.60 1.61 -1.69
C GLY A 397 -2.11 2.84 -2.45
N TYR A 398 -0.80 2.90 -2.76
CA TYR A 398 -0.22 3.97 -3.57
C TYR A 398 -0.86 4.02 -4.96
N ASP A 399 -0.90 2.89 -5.67
CA ASP A 399 -1.42 2.78 -7.04
C ASP A 399 -2.88 3.25 -7.09
N HIS A 400 -3.71 2.76 -6.17
CA HIS A 400 -5.10 3.18 -6.06
C HIS A 400 -5.22 4.70 -5.85
N ALA A 401 -4.46 5.25 -4.90
CA ALA A 401 -4.55 6.66 -4.54
C ALA A 401 -4.08 7.58 -5.69
N ILE A 402 -2.91 7.32 -6.29
CA ILE A 402 -2.36 8.20 -7.34
C ILE A 402 -3.22 8.17 -8.61
N ILE A 403 -3.77 7.01 -8.98
CA ILE A 403 -4.66 6.88 -10.14
C ILE A 403 -5.97 7.66 -9.89
N ARG A 404 -6.63 7.44 -8.75
CA ARG A 404 -7.89 8.14 -8.43
C ARG A 404 -7.69 9.64 -8.29
N ALA A 405 -6.59 10.08 -7.69
CA ALA A 405 -6.23 11.49 -7.60
C ALA A 405 -6.11 12.14 -8.98
N ALA A 406 -5.35 11.50 -9.88
CA ALA A 406 -5.10 11.98 -11.23
C ALA A 406 -6.37 12.00 -12.09
N GLU A 407 -7.22 10.96 -11.99
CA GLU A 407 -8.51 10.91 -12.68
C GLU A 407 -9.40 12.09 -12.25
N LEU A 408 -9.65 12.24 -10.95
CA LEU A 408 -10.50 13.30 -10.40
C LEU A 408 -9.95 14.70 -10.71
N ALA A 409 -8.63 14.88 -10.61
CA ALA A 409 -8.02 16.17 -10.89
C ALA A 409 -8.16 16.57 -12.35
N LEU A 410 -7.93 15.62 -13.29
CA LEU A 410 -8.05 15.89 -14.73
C LEU A 410 -9.51 16.10 -15.14
N ASP A 411 -10.44 15.37 -14.54
CA ASP A 411 -11.88 15.58 -14.75
C ASP A 411 -12.37 16.94 -14.22
N TYR A 412 -11.70 17.48 -13.20
CA TYR A 412 -12.03 18.77 -12.61
C TYR A 412 -11.49 19.95 -13.44
N ASP A 413 -10.17 19.99 -13.68
CA ASP A 413 -9.51 21.07 -14.44
C ASP A 413 -8.07 20.68 -14.84
N ASP A 414 -7.68 20.99 -16.08
CA ASP A 414 -6.35 20.66 -16.62
C ASP A 414 -5.20 21.33 -15.85
N GLY A 415 -5.38 22.58 -15.43
CA GLY A 415 -4.37 23.32 -14.67
C GLY A 415 -4.22 22.78 -13.25
N PHE A 416 -5.34 22.46 -12.61
CA PHE A 416 -5.35 21.79 -11.31
C PHE A 416 -4.67 20.42 -11.38
N TYR A 417 -4.97 19.61 -12.40
CA TYR A 417 -4.29 18.34 -12.63
C TYR A 417 -2.77 18.51 -12.76
N ALA A 418 -2.32 19.44 -13.61
CA ALA A 418 -0.91 19.69 -13.80
C ALA A 418 -0.23 20.08 -12.47
N GLU A 419 -0.79 21.04 -11.73
CA GLU A 419 -0.25 21.49 -10.44
C GLU A 419 -0.12 20.33 -9.44
N GLN A 420 -1.15 19.49 -9.30
CA GLN A 420 -1.10 18.39 -8.35
C GLN A 420 -0.13 17.29 -8.78
N MET A 421 -0.05 16.96 -10.07
CA MET A 421 0.92 15.97 -10.57
C MET A 421 2.37 16.45 -10.39
N PHE A 422 2.65 17.74 -10.58
CA PHE A 422 3.95 18.33 -10.28
C PHE A 422 4.33 18.13 -8.81
N LYS A 423 3.40 18.43 -7.90
CA LYS A 423 3.60 18.19 -6.46
C LYS A 423 3.83 16.70 -6.16
N ALA A 424 3.03 15.81 -6.75
CA ALA A 424 3.10 14.36 -6.53
C ALA A 424 4.45 13.76 -6.96
N PHE A 425 5.03 14.25 -8.06
CA PHE A 425 6.34 13.81 -8.55
C PHE A 425 7.53 14.63 -8.02
N GLY A 426 7.30 15.54 -7.06
CA GLY A 426 8.35 16.34 -6.44
C GLY A 426 9.02 17.36 -7.38
N LEU A 427 8.30 17.83 -8.40
CA LEU A 427 8.77 18.83 -9.34
C LEU A 427 8.66 20.25 -8.76
N PRO A 428 9.52 21.19 -9.17
CA PRO A 428 9.41 22.58 -8.75
C PRO A 428 8.11 23.21 -9.26
N PRO A 429 7.47 24.13 -8.50
CA PRO A 429 6.23 24.77 -8.95
C PRO A 429 6.47 25.61 -10.21
N ALA A 430 5.74 25.30 -11.27
CA ALA A 430 5.82 25.97 -12.57
C ALA A 430 4.79 27.12 -12.65
N LEU A 431 5.06 28.19 -11.89
CA LEU A 431 4.23 29.39 -11.88
C LEU A 431 4.43 30.16 -13.19
N ASP A 432 3.35 30.46 -13.91
CA ASP A 432 3.27 31.27 -15.14
C ASP A 432 3.57 30.57 -16.48
N GLU A 433 3.71 29.25 -16.52
CA GLU A 433 3.87 28.49 -17.76
C GLU A 433 2.53 28.20 -18.47
N ALA A 434 2.59 27.97 -19.79
CA ALA A 434 1.41 27.56 -20.54
C ALA A 434 1.06 26.10 -20.22
N LEU A 435 -0.22 25.76 -20.15
CA LEU A 435 -0.67 24.39 -19.82
C LEU A 435 -0.03 23.32 -20.72
N GLY A 436 0.14 23.61 -22.02
CA GLY A 436 0.80 22.67 -22.92
C GLY A 436 2.25 22.37 -22.53
N ASP A 437 2.99 23.36 -22.02
CA ASP A 437 4.37 23.19 -21.56
C ASP A 437 4.41 22.35 -20.27
N LEU A 438 3.51 22.65 -19.32
CA LEU A 438 3.37 21.87 -18.08
C LEU A 438 3.10 20.39 -18.34
N PHE A 439 2.18 20.08 -19.26
CA PHE A 439 1.89 18.71 -19.63
C PHE A 439 3.10 18.03 -20.30
N ILE A 440 3.87 18.74 -21.14
CA ILE A 440 5.11 18.22 -21.73
C ILE A 440 6.13 17.88 -20.64
N GLU A 441 6.32 18.74 -19.65
CA GLU A 441 7.26 18.52 -18.55
C GLU A 441 6.89 17.32 -17.67
N LEU A 442 5.60 16.98 -17.59
CA LEU A 442 5.11 15.82 -16.83
C LEU A 442 5.37 14.48 -17.52
N ILE A 443 5.66 14.45 -18.82
CA ILE A 443 5.78 13.19 -19.59
C ILE A 443 6.88 12.30 -19.00
N GLU A 444 8.11 12.80 -18.86
CA GLU A 444 9.24 11.99 -18.38
C GLU A 444 9.07 11.52 -16.92
N PRO A 445 8.66 12.38 -15.96
CA PRO A 445 8.36 11.97 -14.60
C PRO A 445 7.24 10.93 -14.52
N MET A 446 6.17 11.09 -15.30
CA MET A 446 5.08 10.10 -15.37
C MET A 446 5.60 8.75 -15.87
N LEU A 447 6.34 8.76 -16.97
CA LEU A 447 6.87 7.52 -17.55
C LEU A 447 7.86 6.83 -16.60
N ARG A 448 8.55 7.56 -15.73
CA ARG A 448 9.52 7.03 -14.77
C ARG A 448 8.90 6.56 -13.45
N GLN A 449 7.95 7.31 -12.90
CA GLN A 449 7.52 7.15 -11.50
C GLN A 449 6.10 6.59 -11.36
N ALA A 450 5.24 6.73 -12.37
CA ALA A 450 3.87 6.24 -12.27
C ALA A 450 3.81 4.70 -12.32
N PRO A 451 2.83 4.08 -11.65
CA PRO A 451 2.65 2.63 -11.68
C PRO A 451 2.08 2.14 -13.01
N GLN A 452 2.21 0.85 -13.33
CA GLN A 452 1.81 0.31 -14.63
C GLN A 452 0.34 0.58 -14.98
N ASP A 453 -0.57 0.37 -14.03
CA ASP A 453 -2.02 0.60 -14.22
C ASP A 453 -2.37 2.07 -14.46
N PHE A 454 -1.48 3.01 -14.09
CA PHE A 454 -1.66 4.42 -14.41
C PHE A 454 -1.60 4.65 -15.93
N PHE A 455 -0.77 3.88 -16.65
CA PHE A 455 -0.53 4.11 -18.07
C PHE A 455 -1.76 3.76 -18.91
N THR A 456 -2.47 2.67 -18.56
CA THR A 456 -3.70 2.27 -19.26
C THR A 456 -4.83 3.26 -19.06
N ARG A 457 -4.89 3.92 -17.90
CA ARG A 457 -6.02 4.80 -17.51
C ARG A 457 -5.78 6.27 -17.79
N MET A 458 -4.54 6.74 -17.62
CA MET A 458 -4.24 8.17 -17.58
C MET A 458 -3.35 8.65 -18.72
N LEU A 459 -2.48 7.82 -19.31
CA LEU A 459 -1.53 8.30 -20.31
C LEU A 459 -2.23 8.83 -21.57
N GLY A 460 -3.26 8.11 -22.05
CA GLY A 460 -4.09 8.55 -23.17
C GLY A 460 -4.80 9.88 -22.87
N ARG A 461 -5.43 9.98 -21.68
CA ARG A 461 -6.15 11.18 -21.22
C ARG A 461 -5.21 12.38 -21.09
N HIS A 462 -4.01 12.16 -20.55
CA HIS A 462 -2.96 13.17 -20.44
C HIS A 462 -2.58 13.72 -21.82
N PHE A 463 -2.30 12.85 -22.79
CA PHE A 463 -1.96 13.29 -24.15
C PHE A 463 -3.12 13.94 -24.89
N GLN A 464 -4.36 13.52 -24.61
CA GLN A 464 -5.56 14.18 -25.13
C GLN A 464 -5.68 15.62 -24.63
N SER A 465 -5.53 15.82 -23.32
CA SER A 465 -5.56 17.15 -22.72
C SER A 465 -4.38 18.02 -23.21
N LEU A 466 -3.16 17.47 -23.25
CA LEU A 466 -2.00 18.15 -23.85
C LEU A 466 -2.29 18.63 -25.28
N ARG A 467 -2.79 17.73 -26.14
CA ARG A 467 -3.12 18.06 -27.53
C ARG A 467 -4.17 19.16 -27.65
N SER A 468 -5.14 19.17 -26.75
CA SER A 468 -6.23 20.16 -26.69
C SER A 468 -5.72 21.54 -26.24
N ASN A 469 -4.73 21.55 -25.34
CA ASN A 469 -4.09 22.76 -24.83
C ASN A 469 -2.95 23.28 -25.74
N LEU A 470 -2.54 22.53 -26.76
CA LEU A 470 -1.54 22.96 -27.75
C LEU A 470 -2.18 23.64 -28.98
N PRO A 471 -1.66 24.81 -29.41
CA PRO A 471 -2.00 25.40 -30.71
C PRO A 471 -1.71 24.41 -31.86
N PRO A 472 -2.51 24.39 -32.95
CA PRO A 472 -2.32 23.43 -34.05
C PRO A 472 -0.90 23.42 -34.65
N LEU A 473 -0.23 24.57 -34.69
CA LEU A 473 1.15 24.69 -35.20
C LEU A 473 2.20 24.01 -34.31
N LEU A 474 1.89 23.79 -33.03
CA LEU A 474 2.79 23.17 -32.04
C LEU A 474 2.46 21.70 -31.78
N ARG A 475 1.33 21.17 -32.28
CA ARG A 475 0.97 19.76 -32.08
C ARG A 475 2.01 18.74 -32.54
N PRO A 476 2.84 18.97 -33.59
CA PRO A 476 3.93 18.06 -33.92
C PRO A 476 4.96 17.86 -32.80
N VAL A 477 5.09 18.81 -31.86
CA VAL A 477 6.00 18.72 -30.70
C VAL A 477 5.61 17.58 -29.76
N LEU A 478 4.35 17.17 -29.76
CA LEU A 478 3.85 16.13 -28.85
C LEU A 478 4.55 14.78 -29.07
N LEU A 479 4.73 14.35 -30.33
CA LEU A 479 5.49 13.13 -30.62
C LEU A 479 6.99 13.29 -30.28
N GLU A 480 7.55 14.47 -30.53
CA GLU A 480 8.96 14.76 -30.19
C GLU A 480 9.19 14.70 -28.68
N ALA A 481 8.32 15.31 -27.88
CA ALA A 481 8.41 15.32 -26.42
C ALA A 481 8.32 13.89 -25.83
N VAL A 482 7.41 13.06 -26.34
CA VAL A 482 7.33 11.65 -25.94
C VAL A 482 8.59 10.89 -26.37
N CYS A 483 9.11 11.14 -27.58
CA CYS A 483 10.34 10.51 -28.06
C CYS A 483 11.55 10.89 -27.21
N ASP A 484 11.67 12.16 -26.81
CA ASP A 484 12.75 12.67 -25.96
C ASP A 484 12.70 12.00 -24.56
N ALA A 485 11.50 11.86 -23.98
CA ALA A 485 11.30 11.16 -22.72
C ALA A 485 11.67 9.67 -22.82
N ILE A 486 11.31 9.01 -23.92
CA ILE A 486 11.65 7.60 -24.18
C ILE A 486 13.16 7.42 -24.39
N GLU A 487 13.82 8.33 -25.11
CA GLU A 487 15.27 8.31 -25.26
C GLU A 487 15.96 8.44 -23.90
N ALA A 488 15.50 9.36 -23.04
CA ALA A 488 16.01 9.52 -21.69
C ALA A 488 15.86 8.23 -20.85
N LEU A 489 14.67 7.61 -20.86
CA LEU A 489 14.41 6.35 -20.15
C LEU A 489 15.24 5.19 -20.69
N SER A 490 15.43 5.10 -22.01
CA SER A 490 16.20 4.02 -22.63
C SER A 490 17.68 4.01 -22.20
N THR A 491 18.20 5.15 -21.75
CA THR A 491 19.58 5.27 -21.24
C THR A 491 19.72 4.94 -19.76
N ASP A 492 18.61 4.87 -19.03
CA ASP A 492 18.58 4.50 -17.62
C ASP A 492 18.41 2.99 -17.46
N SER A 493 19.42 2.31 -16.91
CA SER A 493 19.39 0.85 -16.78
C SER A 493 18.33 0.31 -15.84
N GLU A 494 17.89 1.07 -14.83
CA GLU A 494 16.86 0.62 -13.88
C GLU A 494 15.47 0.76 -14.50
N SER A 495 15.14 1.93 -15.05
CA SER A 495 13.84 2.16 -15.70
C SER A 495 13.67 1.37 -17.00
N ALA A 496 14.75 1.13 -17.75
CA ALA A 496 14.72 0.30 -18.95
C ALA A 496 14.49 -1.21 -18.65
N ALA A 497 14.69 -1.66 -17.41
CA ALA A 497 14.35 -3.03 -17.01
C ALA A 497 12.84 -3.28 -17.04
N GLU A 498 12.03 -2.23 -16.83
CA GLU A 498 10.58 -2.25 -16.93
C GLU A 498 10.15 -1.88 -18.36
N THR A 499 10.31 -2.83 -19.29
CA THR A 499 10.08 -2.63 -20.74
C THR A 499 8.72 -2.03 -21.08
N TRP A 500 7.69 -2.29 -20.27
CA TRP A 500 6.35 -1.73 -20.43
C TRP A 500 6.34 -0.19 -20.42
N ARG A 501 7.24 0.48 -19.68
CA ARG A 501 7.37 1.95 -19.67
C ARG A 501 7.74 2.52 -21.05
N LEU A 502 8.47 1.74 -21.84
CA LEU A 502 8.89 2.10 -23.18
C LEU A 502 7.83 1.72 -24.24
N LEU A 503 7.14 0.60 -24.01
CA LEU A 503 6.19 0.04 -24.97
C LEU A 503 4.82 0.74 -24.96
N TYR A 504 4.32 1.12 -23.78
CA TYR A 504 2.97 1.68 -23.63
C TYR A 504 2.75 3.00 -24.38
N PRO A 505 3.67 3.98 -24.33
CA PRO A 505 3.57 5.17 -25.17
C PRO A 505 3.58 4.83 -26.67
N GLY A 506 4.24 3.74 -27.05
CA GLY A 506 4.28 3.20 -28.41
C GLY A 506 2.91 2.82 -28.98
N PHE A 507 1.94 2.39 -28.15
CA PHE A 507 0.58 2.08 -28.64
C PHE A 507 -0.15 3.33 -29.10
N LEU A 508 0.22 4.49 -28.56
CA LEU A 508 -0.45 5.75 -28.83
C LEU A 508 0.12 6.46 -30.05
N LEU A 509 1.17 5.91 -30.70
CA LEU A 509 1.84 6.53 -31.85
C LEU A 509 0.88 7.03 -32.95
N PRO A 510 -0.18 6.31 -33.37
CA PRO A 510 -1.12 6.84 -34.35
C PRO A 510 -1.82 8.13 -33.90
N PHE A 511 -2.15 8.25 -32.61
CA PHE A 511 -2.68 9.48 -32.03
C PHE A 511 -1.60 10.57 -31.92
N LEU A 512 -0.43 10.22 -31.39
CA LEU A 512 0.68 11.16 -31.18
C LEU A 512 1.17 11.77 -32.51
N SER A 513 1.04 11.04 -33.61
CA SER A 513 1.59 11.40 -34.92
C SER A 513 0.59 12.04 -35.90
N GLN A 514 -0.65 12.35 -35.49
CA GLN A 514 -1.68 12.91 -36.37
C GLN A 514 -1.24 14.17 -37.16
N ASP A 515 -0.39 15.01 -36.57
CA ASP A 515 0.14 16.22 -37.23
C ASP A 515 1.59 16.04 -37.77
N THR A 516 2.15 14.85 -37.64
CA THR A 516 3.53 14.53 -38.05
C THR A 516 3.58 14.22 -39.54
N ARG A 517 4.57 14.80 -40.24
CA ARG A 517 4.75 14.63 -41.70
C ARG A 517 6.02 13.86 -42.08
N GLY A 518 6.99 13.75 -41.18
CA GLY A 518 8.28 13.11 -41.44
C GLY A 518 8.47 11.81 -40.66
N LEU A 519 9.38 10.96 -41.14
CA LEU A 519 9.70 9.66 -40.52
C LEU A 519 10.82 9.72 -39.46
N ALA A 520 11.51 10.87 -39.32
CA ALA A 520 12.68 10.98 -38.47
C ALA A 520 12.41 10.62 -37.00
N VAL A 521 11.29 11.10 -36.45
CA VAL A 521 10.91 10.86 -35.05
C VAL A 521 10.54 9.40 -34.80
N PHE A 522 9.87 8.75 -35.76
CA PHE A 522 9.58 7.32 -35.71
C PHE A 522 10.86 6.47 -35.68
N ASN A 523 11.90 6.87 -36.44
CA ASN A 523 13.17 6.16 -36.46
C ASN A 523 13.94 6.34 -35.14
N ARG A 524 13.87 7.53 -34.53
CA ARG A 524 14.43 7.80 -33.19
C ARG A 524 13.73 6.96 -32.12
N PHE A 525 12.41 6.99 -32.11
CA PHE A 525 11.58 6.22 -31.17
C PHE A 525 11.87 4.72 -31.28
N ALA A 526 11.95 4.20 -32.52
CA ALA A 526 12.32 2.82 -32.78
C ALA A 526 13.73 2.50 -32.26
N ALA A 527 14.72 3.34 -32.55
CA ALA A 527 16.10 3.13 -32.09
C ALA A 527 16.22 3.17 -30.55
N ALA A 528 15.45 3.99 -29.86
CA ALA A 528 15.41 4.03 -28.40
C ALA A 528 14.82 2.74 -27.81
N THR A 529 13.71 2.26 -28.37
CA THR A 529 12.99 1.09 -27.85
C THR A 529 13.66 -0.24 -28.18
N THR A 530 14.15 -0.47 -29.40
CA THR A 530 14.78 -1.74 -29.81
C THR A 530 16.13 -2.00 -29.13
N ARG A 531 16.80 -0.96 -28.63
CA ARG A 531 18.02 -1.11 -27.82
C ARG A 531 17.74 -1.72 -26.44
N SER A 532 16.56 -1.46 -25.89
CA SER A 532 16.22 -1.79 -24.50
C SER A 532 15.24 -2.95 -24.38
N VAL A 533 14.45 -3.23 -25.42
CA VAL A 533 13.43 -4.31 -25.41
C VAL A 533 13.93 -5.53 -26.18
N THR A 534 14.13 -6.65 -25.48
CA THR A 534 14.54 -7.92 -26.10
C THR A 534 13.45 -8.49 -27.00
N GLY A 535 13.85 -9.13 -28.11
CA GLY A 535 12.89 -9.68 -29.08
C GLY A 535 12.15 -8.62 -29.90
N LEU A 536 12.61 -7.37 -29.92
CA LEU A 536 12.08 -6.30 -30.76
C LEU A 536 13.21 -5.70 -31.61
N ASP A 537 13.21 -5.94 -32.91
CA ASP A 537 14.22 -5.45 -33.86
C ASP A 537 13.56 -4.70 -35.02
N VAL A 538 14.29 -3.73 -35.58
CA VAL A 538 13.88 -3.03 -36.80
C VAL A 538 15.05 -2.95 -37.77
N ARG A 539 14.78 -3.23 -39.04
CA ARG A 539 15.76 -3.13 -40.12
C ARG A 539 15.20 -2.28 -41.25
N TYR A 540 16.05 -1.39 -41.74
CA TYR A 540 15.80 -0.59 -42.93
C TYR A 540 16.59 -1.19 -44.09
N THR A 541 15.91 -1.54 -45.17
CA THR A 541 16.56 -2.12 -46.35
C THR A 541 17.21 -1.05 -47.21
N GLN A 542 17.93 -1.46 -48.27
CA GLN A 542 18.55 -0.53 -49.22
C GLN A 542 17.53 0.27 -50.06
N ASN A 543 16.26 -0.14 -50.05
CA ASN A 543 15.15 0.54 -50.73
C ASN A 543 14.31 1.38 -49.75
N ASP A 544 14.83 1.66 -48.56
CA ASP A 544 14.12 2.30 -47.45
C ASP A 544 12.94 1.49 -46.86
N ASP A 545 12.63 0.28 -47.39
CA ASP A 545 11.63 -0.61 -46.79
C ASP A 545 11.93 -0.88 -45.30
N CYS A 546 10.91 -0.74 -44.46
CA CYS A 546 11.00 -0.97 -43.01
C CYS A 546 10.46 -2.36 -42.64
N ILE A 547 11.30 -3.19 -42.01
CA ILE A 547 10.93 -4.51 -41.50
C ILE A 547 11.09 -4.53 -39.98
N TRP A 548 9.98 -4.73 -39.28
CA TRP A 548 9.95 -5.02 -37.85
C TRP A 548 9.97 -6.52 -37.61
N THR A 549 10.72 -6.95 -36.60
CA THR A 549 10.74 -8.33 -36.12
C THR A 549 10.39 -8.34 -34.64
N VAL A 550 9.28 -8.97 -34.30
CA VAL A 550 8.77 -9.11 -32.94
C VAL A 550 8.79 -10.59 -32.56
N THR A 551 9.67 -10.97 -31.65
CA THR A 551 9.72 -12.31 -31.07
C THR A 551 8.93 -12.31 -29.76
N LEU A 552 7.82 -13.03 -29.77
CA LEU A 552 7.00 -13.29 -28.60
C LEU A 552 7.59 -14.48 -27.84
N ASP A 553 7.91 -14.27 -26.56
CA ASP A 553 8.48 -15.31 -25.70
C ASP A 553 7.39 -16.22 -25.13
N LEU A 554 6.73 -16.93 -26.04
CA LEU A 554 5.74 -17.94 -25.70
C LEU A 554 6.44 -19.27 -25.36
N ARG A 555 5.67 -20.26 -24.88
CA ARG A 555 6.21 -21.61 -24.62
C ARG A 555 6.99 -22.17 -25.81
N GLU A 556 6.47 -21.94 -27.02
CA GLU A 556 7.21 -22.10 -28.27
C GLU A 556 7.31 -20.70 -28.91
N PRO A 557 8.51 -20.10 -29.03
CA PRO A 557 8.65 -18.74 -29.51
C PRO A 557 8.05 -18.54 -30.90
N VAL A 558 7.35 -17.43 -31.07
CA VAL A 558 6.74 -17.03 -32.35
C VAL A 558 7.35 -15.72 -32.79
N THR A 559 7.93 -15.71 -33.99
CA THR A 559 8.49 -14.51 -34.60
C THR A 559 7.50 -13.93 -35.59
N ILE A 560 7.09 -12.69 -35.34
CA ILE A 560 6.18 -11.93 -36.19
C ILE A 560 7.02 -10.91 -36.96
N SER A 561 7.05 -11.04 -38.28
CA SER A 561 7.71 -10.09 -39.18
C SER A 561 6.67 -9.15 -39.79
N LEU A 562 6.81 -7.85 -39.58
CA LEU A 562 5.94 -6.82 -40.15
C LEU A 562 6.73 -6.04 -41.21
N LEU A 563 6.25 -6.01 -42.45
CA LEU A 563 6.83 -5.23 -43.54
C LEU A 563 5.93 -4.04 -43.89
N ALA A 564 6.50 -2.83 -43.89
CA ALA A 564 5.84 -1.65 -44.43
C ALA A 564 5.92 -1.67 -45.97
N MET A 565 4.81 -1.38 -46.63
CA MET A 565 4.70 -1.38 -48.09
C MET A 565 4.83 0.03 -48.71
N ASP A 566 4.92 1.05 -47.87
CA ASP A 566 5.07 2.45 -48.23
C ASP A 566 5.72 3.24 -47.09
N ASP A 567 6.28 4.41 -47.41
CA ASP A 567 7.01 5.27 -46.46
C ASP A 567 6.15 6.41 -45.90
N THR A 568 4.84 6.17 -45.69
CA THR A 568 3.97 7.19 -45.11
C THR A 568 4.02 7.18 -43.57
N PRO A 569 3.82 8.34 -42.91
CA PRO A 569 3.65 8.40 -41.46
C PRO A 569 2.51 7.51 -40.94
N THR A 570 1.45 7.32 -41.74
CA THR A 570 0.33 6.42 -41.42
C THR A 570 0.79 4.97 -41.27
N THR A 571 1.53 4.46 -42.26
CA THR A 571 2.06 3.09 -42.24
C THR A 571 3.12 2.93 -41.16
N ALA A 572 4.01 3.92 -41.00
CA ALA A 572 5.02 3.93 -39.94
C ALA A 572 4.40 3.90 -38.53
N ALA A 573 3.38 4.73 -38.27
CA ALA A 573 2.68 4.72 -36.98
C ALA A 573 1.97 3.39 -36.72
N ALA A 574 1.25 2.87 -37.71
CA ALA A 574 0.51 1.62 -37.59
C ALA A 574 1.43 0.41 -37.34
N ILE A 575 2.54 0.29 -38.08
CA ILE A 575 3.45 -0.85 -37.95
C ILE A 575 4.18 -0.85 -36.60
N GLN A 576 4.63 0.32 -36.14
CA GLN A 576 5.29 0.46 -34.84
C GLN A 576 4.32 0.19 -33.70
N CYS A 577 3.14 0.82 -33.75
CA CYS A 577 2.05 0.60 -32.81
C CYS A 577 1.71 -0.90 -32.66
N LEU A 578 1.61 -1.63 -33.77
CA LEU A 578 1.43 -3.09 -33.79
C LEU A 578 2.59 -3.81 -33.09
N ALA A 579 3.82 -3.46 -33.46
CA ALA A 579 5.01 -4.13 -32.94
C ALA A 579 5.08 -4.00 -31.42
N TYR A 580 4.84 -2.79 -30.91
CA TYR A 580 4.79 -2.53 -29.48
C TYR A 580 3.64 -3.26 -28.80
N PHE A 581 2.42 -3.20 -29.34
CA PHE A 581 1.25 -3.89 -28.77
C PHE A 581 1.49 -5.39 -28.66
N LEU A 582 1.95 -6.02 -29.73
CA LEU A 582 2.24 -7.46 -29.76
C LEU A 582 3.27 -7.83 -28.70
N LYS A 583 4.33 -7.02 -28.54
CA LYS A 583 5.38 -7.31 -27.57
C LYS A 583 4.94 -7.07 -26.12
N ALA A 584 4.21 -6.00 -25.86
CA ALA A 584 3.82 -5.63 -24.50
C ALA A 584 2.79 -6.58 -23.89
N PHE A 585 1.92 -7.16 -24.72
CA PHE A 585 0.89 -8.11 -24.30
C PHE A 585 1.26 -9.55 -24.65
N GLU A 586 2.56 -9.87 -24.76
CA GLU A 586 3.00 -11.19 -25.19
C GLU A 586 2.53 -12.32 -24.27
N ASN A 587 2.36 -12.05 -22.98
CA ASN A 587 1.86 -13.03 -22.01
C ASN A 587 0.37 -13.32 -22.22
N GLU A 588 -0.45 -12.29 -22.39
CA GLU A 588 -1.88 -12.40 -22.65
C GLU A 588 -2.13 -13.04 -24.02
N ILE A 589 -1.36 -12.64 -25.04
CA ILE A 589 -1.38 -13.26 -26.36
C ILE A 589 -0.95 -14.73 -26.27
N GLY A 590 0.08 -15.03 -25.48
CA GLY A 590 0.53 -16.39 -25.19
C GLY A 590 -0.55 -17.27 -24.57
N ALA A 591 -1.32 -16.72 -23.63
CA ALA A 591 -2.46 -17.41 -23.02
C ALA A 591 -3.59 -17.68 -24.03
N LEU A 592 -3.75 -16.82 -25.05
CA LEU A 592 -4.71 -17.04 -26.14
C LEU A 592 -4.24 -18.09 -27.15
N ILE A 593 -2.95 -18.10 -27.48
CA ILE A 593 -2.37 -19.02 -28.47
C ILE A 593 -2.09 -20.41 -27.90
N GLY A 594 -1.69 -20.51 -26.62
CA GLY A 594 -1.32 -21.78 -26.00
C GLY A 594 -0.11 -22.43 -26.69
N ASN A 595 -0.24 -23.68 -27.12
CA ASN A 595 0.80 -24.38 -27.87
C ASN A 595 0.54 -24.23 -29.38
N THR A 596 1.53 -23.78 -30.14
CA THR A 596 1.46 -23.64 -31.60
C THR A 596 2.67 -24.28 -32.27
N GLU A 597 2.46 -24.92 -33.43
CA GLU A 597 3.55 -25.41 -34.30
C GLU A 597 4.05 -24.34 -35.28
N VAL A 598 3.50 -23.12 -35.21
CA VAL A 598 3.84 -22.01 -36.10
C VAL A 598 4.88 -21.12 -35.42
N HIS A 599 6.09 -21.10 -35.96
CA HIS A 599 7.20 -20.31 -35.41
C HIS A 599 7.37 -18.94 -36.08
N GLU A 600 6.78 -18.75 -37.26
CA GLU A 600 6.89 -17.50 -38.02
C GLU A 600 5.53 -17.06 -38.56
N VAL A 601 5.22 -15.78 -38.40
CA VAL A 601 4.04 -15.13 -38.97
C VAL A 601 4.49 -13.89 -39.72
N PHE A 602 4.09 -13.75 -40.98
CA PHE A 602 4.47 -12.63 -41.83
C PHE A 602 3.27 -11.74 -42.14
N LEU A 603 3.40 -10.43 -41.82
CA LEU A 603 2.41 -9.41 -42.10
C LEU A 603 2.97 -8.32 -43.01
N GLN A 604 2.12 -7.81 -43.90
CA GLN A 604 2.41 -6.64 -44.73
C GLN A 604 1.42 -5.54 -44.43
N VAL A 605 1.91 -4.35 -44.07
CA VAL A 605 1.09 -3.18 -43.74
C VAL A 605 1.17 -2.18 -44.89
N ALA A 606 0.02 -1.81 -45.45
CA ALA A 606 -0.05 -0.92 -46.60
C ALA A 606 -1.12 0.16 -46.42
N ASN A 607 -0.78 1.39 -46.75
CA ASN A 607 -1.74 2.46 -46.96
C ASN A 607 -2.47 2.23 -48.28
N PHE A 608 -3.80 2.11 -48.23
CA PHE A 608 -4.59 1.80 -49.41
C PHE A 608 -4.42 2.82 -50.54
N GLU A 609 -4.18 4.10 -50.25
CA GLU A 609 -4.03 5.12 -51.29
C GLU A 609 -2.67 5.08 -52.01
N GLU A 610 -1.64 4.58 -51.35
CA GLU A 610 -0.27 4.46 -51.88
C GLU A 610 -0.08 3.19 -52.71
N MET A 611 -1.03 2.25 -52.65
CA MET A 611 -0.97 1.03 -53.44
C MET A 611 -1.04 1.31 -54.96
N PRO A 612 -0.35 0.51 -55.80
CA PRO A 612 -0.47 0.57 -57.25
C PRO A 612 -1.94 0.53 -57.71
N GLN A 613 -2.28 1.39 -58.68
CA GLN A 613 -3.67 1.60 -59.12
C GLN A 613 -4.36 0.30 -59.57
N ASP A 614 -3.66 -0.56 -60.30
CA ASP A 614 -4.15 -1.86 -60.75
C ASP A 614 -4.49 -2.80 -59.60
N ILE A 615 -3.68 -2.79 -58.54
CA ILE A 615 -3.93 -3.59 -57.32
C ILE A 615 -5.15 -3.02 -56.57
N ARG A 616 -5.30 -1.70 -56.48
CA ARG A 616 -6.46 -1.04 -55.85
C ARG A 616 -7.77 -1.33 -56.58
N GLU A 617 -7.76 -1.25 -57.90
CA GLU A 617 -8.92 -1.55 -58.73
C GLU A 617 -9.31 -3.03 -58.60
N MET A 618 -8.33 -3.93 -58.65
CA MET A 618 -8.55 -5.38 -58.50
C MET A 618 -9.12 -5.73 -57.12
N SER A 619 -8.52 -5.22 -56.04
CA SER A 619 -8.96 -5.52 -54.67
C SER A 619 -10.36 -4.97 -54.38
N THR A 620 -10.68 -3.79 -54.92
CA THR A 620 -12.01 -3.20 -54.81
C THR A 620 -13.05 -4.01 -55.59
N GLN A 621 -12.76 -4.39 -56.84
CA GLN A 621 -13.71 -5.15 -57.65
C GLN A 621 -13.97 -6.57 -57.12
N ARG A 622 -12.94 -7.20 -56.55
CA ARG A 622 -12.99 -8.61 -56.16
C ARG A 622 -13.41 -8.83 -54.71
N PHE A 623 -13.09 -7.90 -53.82
CA PHE A 623 -13.29 -8.04 -52.38
C PHE A 623 -14.00 -6.85 -51.72
N ASP A 624 -14.39 -5.82 -52.49
CA ASP A 624 -14.97 -4.57 -51.98
C ASP A 624 -14.12 -3.93 -50.86
N LEU A 625 -12.79 -3.95 -51.05
CA LEU A 625 -11.85 -3.46 -50.03
C LEU A 625 -12.05 -1.96 -49.74
N ALA A 626 -12.24 -1.13 -50.77
CA ALA A 626 -12.54 0.29 -50.58
C ALA A 626 -13.84 0.53 -49.81
N GLY A 627 -14.91 -0.24 -50.08
CA GLY A 627 -16.18 -0.16 -49.35
C GLY A 627 -16.06 -0.65 -47.90
N THR A 628 -15.11 -1.55 -47.63
CA THR A 628 -14.79 -2.04 -46.28
C THR A 628 -14.01 -0.98 -45.50
N LEU A 629 -12.93 -0.44 -46.07
CA LEU A 629 -12.09 0.59 -45.43
C LEU A 629 -12.88 1.87 -45.12
N ALA A 630 -13.81 2.25 -46.00
CA ALA A 630 -14.73 3.36 -45.77
C ALA A 630 -15.64 3.19 -44.54
N LYS A 631 -15.73 1.99 -43.95
CA LYS A 631 -16.56 1.71 -42.77
C LYS A 631 -15.77 1.44 -41.48
N GLN A 632 -14.50 1.05 -41.56
CA GLN A 632 -13.77 0.57 -40.38
C GLN A 632 -12.27 0.94 -40.31
N SER A 633 -11.79 1.93 -41.08
CA SER A 633 -10.44 2.56 -41.03
C SER A 633 -9.22 1.66 -41.26
N CYS A 634 -9.34 0.35 -41.03
CA CYS A 634 -8.37 -0.67 -41.35
C CYS A 634 -9.07 -2.00 -41.68
N ALA A 635 -8.38 -2.87 -42.41
CA ALA A 635 -8.86 -4.21 -42.73
C ALA A 635 -7.69 -5.20 -42.72
N VAL A 636 -7.93 -6.42 -42.26
CA VAL A 636 -6.90 -7.47 -42.21
C VAL A 636 -7.35 -8.66 -43.04
N SER A 637 -6.50 -9.14 -43.93
CA SER A 637 -6.81 -10.26 -44.82
C SER A 637 -6.66 -11.59 -44.07
N ARG A 638 -7.59 -12.51 -44.32
CA ARG A 638 -7.42 -13.92 -43.96
C ARG A 638 -6.68 -14.66 -45.06
N THR A 639 -5.81 -15.58 -44.67
CA THR A 639 -5.16 -16.52 -45.59
C THR A 639 -5.17 -17.93 -45.01
N ASP A 640 -5.63 -18.87 -45.84
CA ASP A 640 -5.65 -20.30 -45.53
C ASP A 640 -4.34 -21.01 -45.94
N ASP A 641 -3.36 -20.23 -46.41
CA ASP A 641 -2.03 -20.74 -46.77
C ASP A 641 -1.10 -20.78 -45.55
N PHE A 642 -1.10 -21.92 -44.84
CA PHE A 642 -0.27 -22.13 -43.66
C PHE A 642 1.19 -22.52 -43.96
N SER A 643 1.64 -22.45 -45.22
CA SER A 643 3.04 -22.68 -45.59
C SER A 643 3.98 -21.55 -45.13
N GLY A 644 3.42 -20.37 -44.86
CA GLY A 644 4.17 -19.16 -44.55
C GLY A 644 4.52 -18.31 -45.78
N GLU A 645 4.22 -18.78 -47.01
CA GLU A 645 4.57 -18.07 -48.24
C GLU A 645 3.65 -16.87 -48.52
N THR A 646 2.35 -16.98 -48.25
CA THR A 646 1.39 -15.87 -48.41
C THR A 646 1.34 -14.99 -47.15
N PRO A 647 1.65 -13.69 -47.20
CA PRO A 647 1.53 -12.79 -46.06
C PRO A 647 0.09 -12.53 -45.64
N THR A 648 -0.09 -12.18 -44.36
CA THR A 648 -1.32 -11.54 -43.87
C THR A 648 -1.23 -10.03 -44.15
N PHE A 649 -2.12 -9.51 -45.00
CA PHE A 649 -2.15 -8.08 -45.31
C PHE A 649 -2.98 -7.29 -44.29
N VAL A 650 -2.45 -6.15 -43.90
CA VAL A 650 -3.12 -5.11 -43.11
C VAL A 650 -3.24 -3.88 -44.01
N PHE A 651 -4.47 -3.49 -44.33
CA PHE A 651 -4.78 -2.33 -45.16
C PHE A 651 -5.26 -1.19 -44.28
N LEU A 652 -4.73 0.01 -44.50
CA LEU A 652 -5.08 1.22 -43.77
C LEU A 652 -5.84 2.19 -44.68
N ASP A 653 -6.91 2.80 -44.17
CA ASP A 653 -7.59 3.92 -44.83
C ASP A 653 -6.80 5.22 -44.65
N ARG A 654 -7.05 6.21 -45.51
CA ARG A 654 -6.47 7.55 -45.39
C ARG A 654 -6.87 8.26 -44.08
N THR A 655 -8.02 7.94 -43.49
CA THR A 655 -8.49 8.52 -42.21
C THR A 655 -7.93 7.79 -41.00
N PHE A 656 -7.09 6.75 -41.17
CA PHE A 656 -6.61 5.92 -40.06
C PHE A 656 -6.00 6.72 -38.91
N LEU A 657 -5.15 7.72 -39.19
CA LEU A 657 -4.59 8.57 -38.13
C LEU A 657 -5.65 9.53 -37.54
N GLU A 658 -6.53 10.09 -38.37
CA GLU A 658 -7.59 11.02 -37.93
C GLU A 658 -8.58 10.35 -36.96
N GLU A 659 -8.80 9.04 -37.15
CA GLU A 659 -9.67 8.20 -36.31
C GLU A 659 -8.93 7.55 -35.13
N ALA A 660 -7.65 7.84 -34.93
CA ALA A 660 -6.92 7.39 -33.75
C ALA A 660 -7.33 8.25 -32.54
N THR A 661 -8.05 7.66 -31.58
CA THR A 661 -8.54 8.33 -30.36
C THR A 661 -7.95 7.68 -29.11
N VAL A 662 -7.80 8.45 -28.03
CA VAL A 662 -7.27 8.00 -26.73
C VAL A 662 -8.08 8.63 -25.59
N GLY A 663 -8.22 7.94 -24.46
CA GLY A 663 -8.78 8.50 -23.23
C GLY A 663 -10.30 8.74 -23.17
N GLU A 664 -11.05 8.30 -24.19
CA GLU A 664 -12.51 8.52 -24.28
C GLU A 664 -13.35 7.25 -24.05
N GLY A 665 -12.73 6.08 -23.83
CA GLY A 665 -13.43 4.79 -23.78
C GLY A 665 -14.14 4.39 -25.09
N VAL A 666 -13.94 5.16 -26.17
CA VAL A 666 -14.49 4.91 -27.51
C VAL A 666 -13.44 4.21 -28.37
N GLY A 667 -13.85 3.14 -29.05
CA GLY A 667 -13.00 2.44 -30.01
C GLY A 667 -12.73 3.29 -31.26
N GLY A 668 -11.46 3.59 -31.50
CA GLY A 668 -10.96 4.21 -32.72
C GLY A 668 -10.19 3.23 -33.61
N SER A 669 -9.44 3.78 -34.57
CA SER A 669 -8.71 3.01 -35.58
C SER A 669 -7.65 2.06 -34.98
N MET A 670 -7.05 2.44 -33.86
CA MET A 670 -6.05 1.64 -33.14
C MET A 670 -6.65 0.36 -32.54
N GLN A 671 -7.79 0.44 -31.85
CA GLN A 671 -8.45 -0.75 -31.31
C GLN A 671 -8.92 -1.69 -32.43
N ALA A 672 -9.42 -1.14 -33.54
CA ALA A 672 -9.78 -1.93 -34.71
C ALA A 672 -8.56 -2.68 -35.28
N LEU A 673 -7.44 -1.97 -35.41
CA LEU A 673 -6.18 -2.51 -35.89
C LEU A 673 -5.66 -3.64 -35.00
N PHE A 674 -5.60 -3.45 -33.68
CA PHE A 674 -5.18 -4.49 -32.74
C PHE A 674 -6.10 -5.71 -32.78
N GLY A 675 -7.41 -5.48 -32.72
CA GLY A 675 -8.39 -6.56 -32.67
C GLY A 675 -8.40 -7.40 -33.95
N LEU A 676 -8.45 -6.76 -35.12
CA LEU A 676 -8.49 -7.46 -36.41
C LEU A 676 -7.18 -8.19 -36.68
N THR A 677 -6.03 -7.57 -36.39
CA THR A 677 -4.73 -8.22 -36.57
C THR A 677 -4.58 -9.41 -35.63
N LEU A 678 -4.94 -9.28 -34.35
CA LEU A 678 -4.78 -10.36 -33.39
C LEU A 678 -5.68 -11.56 -33.71
N ILE A 679 -6.90 -11.34 -34.22
CA ILE A 679 -7.77 -12.41 -34.72
C ILE A 679 -7.05 -13.25 -35.78
N GLU A 680 -6.43 -12.59 -36.76
CA GLU A 680 -5.79 -13.29 -37.88
C GLU A 680 -4.44 -13.91 -37.47
N VAL A 681 -3.66 -13.27 -36.58
CA VAL A 681 -2.44 -13.87 -36.01
C VAL A 681 -2.78 -15.16 -35.25
N ILE A 682 -3.81 -15.14 -34.39
CA ILE A 682 -4.24 -16.32 -33.64
C ILE A 682 -4.77 -17.40 -34.60
N TYR A 683 -5.58 -17.02 -35.59
CA TYR A 683 -6.07 -17.94 -36.63
C TYR A 683 -4.92 -18.70 -37.31
N ARG A 684 -3.80 -18.00 -37.59
CA ARG A 684 -2.60 -18.56 -38.20
C ARG A 684 -1.87 -19.51 -37.26
N CYS A 685 -1.65 -19.12 -36.00
CA CYS A 685 -1.01 -19.95 -35.00
C CYS A 685 -1.74 -21.29 -34.78
N PHE A 686 -3.06 -21.33 -34.95
CA PHE A 686 -3.86 -22.55 -34.85
C PHE A 686 -4.12 -23.27 -36.18
N ARG A 687 -3.50 -22.84 -37.29
CA ARG A 687 -3.77 -23.37 -38.64
C ARG A 687 -5.27 -23.45 -38.99
N GLY A 688 -6.00 -22.43 -38.59
CA GLY A 688 -7.43 -22.29 -38.80
C GLY A 688 -8.34 -23.11 -37.89
N GLN A 689 -7.79 -23.83 -36.90
CA GLN A 689 -8.56 -24.60 -35.92
C GLN A 689 -8.97 -23.74 -34.72
N VAL A 690 -9.63 -22.61 -34.97
CA VAL A 690 -10.05 -21.65 -33.95
C VAL A 690 -11.56 -21.55 -33.89
N ASP A 691 -12.13 -21.69 -32.69
CA ASP A 691 -13.51 -21.27 -32.45
C ASP A 691 -13.57 -19.75 -32.29
N HIS A 692 -14.04 -19.06 -33.33
CA HIS A 692 -14.16 -17.61 -33.34
C HIS A 692 -15.09 -17.06 -32.24
N GLU A 693 -16.12 -17.82 -31.85
CA GLU A 693 -17.05 -17.40 -30.78
C GLU A 693 -16.38 -17.46 -29.40
N GLU A 694 -15.36 -18.31 -29.22
CA GLU A 694 -14.63 -18.43 -27.96
C GLU A 694 -13.52 -17.39 -27.82
N ILE A 695 -12.79 -17.11 -28.90
CA ILE A 695 -11.59 -16.24 -28.84
C ILE A 695 -11.95 -14.75 -28.91
N ARG A 696 -12.96 -14.38 -29.70
CA ARG A 696 -13.31 -12.97 -29.94
C ARG A 696 -13.58 -12.17 -28.66
N PRO A 697 -14.33 -12.67 -27.65
CA PRO A 697 -14.54 -11.94 -26.40
C PRO A 697 -13.23 -11.67 -25.64
N LYS A 698 -12.29 -12.63 -25.65
CA LYS A 698 -11.00 -12.50 -24.97
C LYS A 698 -10.12 -11.43 -25.64
N ILE A 699 -10.09 -11.40 -26.98
CA ILE A 699 -9.40 -10.35 -27.75
C ILE A 699 -10.01 -8.98 -27.48
N VAL A 700 -11.34 -8.85 -27.49
CA VAL A 700 -12.01 -7.58 -27.19
C VAL A 700 -11.69 -7.10 -25.78
N SER A 701 -11.62 -8.01 -24.81
CA SER A 701 -11.20 -7.68 -23.44
C SER A 701 -9.77 -7.14 -23.40
N LEU A 702 -8.83 -7.82 -24.07
CA LEU A 702 -7.42 -7.41 -24.13
C LEU A 702 -7.27 -6.03 -24.79
N VAL A 703 -7.91 -5.80 -25.93
CA VAL A 703 -7.85 -4.53 -26.66
C VAL A 703 -8.48 -3.38 -25.86
N ARG A 704 -9.49 -3.64 -25.03
CA ARG A 704 -10.04 -2.61 -24.14
C ARG A 704 -9.09 -2.20 -23.02
N GLN A 705 -8.16 -3.07 -22.63
CA GLN A 705 -7.17 -2.77 -21.60
C GLN A 705 -6.04 -1.86 -22.12
N THR A 706 -5.92 -1.66 -23.44
CA THR A 706 -4.79 -0.93 -24.03
C THR A 706 -5.04 0.55 -24.22
N ILE A 707 -6.29 0.94 -24.50
CA ILE A 707 -6.69 2.32 -24.81
C ILE A 707 -8.11 2.51 -24.24
N SER A 708 -8.20 2.82 -22.94
CA SER A 708 -9.43 3.29 -22.30
C SER A 708 -9.36 4.80 -22.08
#